data_AF-A0A345SZW1-F1
#
_entry.id   AF-A0A345SZW1-F1
#
_cell.length_a   1.000
_cell.length_b   1.000
_cell.length_c   1.000
_cell.angle_alpha   90.00
_cell.angle_beta   90.00
_cell.angle_gamma   90.00
#
_symmetry.space_group_name_H-M   'P 1'
#
loop_
_entity.id
_entity.type
_entity.pdbx_description
1 polymer ?
#
loop_
_entity_poly.entity_id
_entity_poly.type
_entity_poly.pdbx_seq_one_letter_code
_entity_poly.pdbx_strand_id
1 'polypeptide(L)'
;MVQVRPDAPHIQAPAQPGLQGVHGPLQFIGQLPAPGEVALGRRSGCHVLRHRAPTSALVGSYLLARRLRCASECDSPHSLGEGSVHDWYGKGRPWSARAAIRAAPGATHPAEGPPDVDHPGGGRGPGPCPAATAGPDALEWTGGVRPDPGGPPSVRRPVRRSAPWRGAASRGGSVPIIQDVHDGPAESGPPAPGPAADRRPRRAVGTAALLLTVALGVGVAACSGSDSGPIASDVPGADRTELREGGTLRWAVNAVPATLNVFQTGTDATSALVAQAALPTLFRLDDRARATLDPDFLVSADSTAPAAGHPQQTVVYRLNPKAVWSDGTPISAADFAAQWKALSGTDSAYWSTPAAGYSAIASVTQGADAHHVKVVFKQPCAHWKGLFTPLYPASATKSAEAFNTGSKDGLAVSAGPFKVARVDRSAGSVTLVRNPAWWGDRARLDRIDLVAVPVGKRLEALGQGRLDIAALDRAVDDPAGVVPAATAAPAADSADAAGAVYRSAEALPGFQLRKAAGAAYTQLTLNGGRGPLADPRVRRAVARAVDRQHIADAVLKPFGLPAVTLGNHLLLADQDGYQDNTAALGRTDREAAAELLEAAGWKVGGAITTPAPDTSASRSAGASPGPSAGPSAHASAGPSASASASASASESESASAVPAAATAATPAPAPVPVPAGTRARGGKPLTLDLLIPSGSTTARRIARAVSADLARVGIVAVPRAVDGAGFFADHIAAGDFDLAVFSWPGSPNTVADERPLYAKPQPGPDGLPVVGLNYARTGTDEIDRLLDEAAAALDPEEAARLTQQADVRIWEEAHSLPLFQRPELVAVRDSVAGVGAFGFATPRFQDMGFRLTS
;
A
#
# COMPACT_ATOMS: atom_id res chain seq x y z
N MET A 1 46.19 41.68 -38.44
CA MET A 1 46.95 40.40 -38.51
C MET A 1 45.94 39.29 -38.24
N VAL A 2 45.61 38.45 -39.23
CA VAL A 2 46.38 37.25 -39.66
C VAL A 2 46.14 36.12 -38.65
N GLN A 3 45.71 34.90 -38.97
CA GLN A 3 45.26 34.12 -40.14
C GLN A 3 45.23 32.65 -39.62
N VAL A 4 44.61 31.62 -40.21
CA VAL A 4 43.62 31.49 -41.30
C VAL A 4 42.80 30.19 -41.06
N ARG A 5 41.79 29.94 -41.91
CA ARG A 5 40.98 28.70 -42.04
C ARG A 5 41.80 27.60 -42.80
N PRO A 6 41.27 26.54 -43.47
CA PRO A 6 39.91 26.00 -43.63
C PRO A 6 39.87 24.46 -43.32
N ASP A 7 38.91 23.59 -43.67
CA ASP A 7 37.84 23.56 -44.68
C ASP A 7 36.54 22.87 -44.22
N ALA A 8 35.48 23.12 -45.00
CA ALA A 8 34.21 22.39 -45.09
C ALA A 8 33.58 22.74 -46.47
N PRO A 9 32.38 22.30 -46.86
CA PRO A 9 31.58 21.14 -46.44
C PRO A 9 31.35 20.20 -47.67
N HIS A 10 30.29 19.39 -47.69
CA HIS A 10 29.44 19.28 -48.90
C HIS A 10 28.04 18.72 -48.58
N ILE A 11 27.06 19.10 -49.42
CA ILE A 11 25.63 18.74 -49.31
C ILE A 11 25.22 18.03 -50.60
N GLN A 12 24.44 16.93 -50.52
CA GLN A 12 23.48 16.58 -51.58
C GLN A 12 22.45 15.50 -51.17
N ALA A 13 21.29 15.58 -51.82
CA ALA A 13 20.19 14.63 -51.89
C ALA A 13 19.50 14.86 -53.27
N PRO A 14 18.40 14.19 -53.65
CA PRO A 14 17.89 12.85 -53.33
C PRO A 14 17.76 11.97 -54.62
N ALA A 15 17.31 10.71 -54.51
CA ALA A 15 16.78 9.95 -55.67
C ALA A 15 15.84 8.79 -55.30
N GLN A 16 14.71 8.69 -56.03
CA GLN A 16 14.00 7.44 -56.39
C GLN A 16 13.87 7.45 -57.93
N PRO A 17 13.92 6.29 -58.63
CA PRO A 17 12.76 5.39 -58.83
C PRO A 17 13.15 3.88 -58.74
N GLY A 18 12.31 2.87 -59.00
CA GLY A 18 10.91 2.82 -59.46
C GLY A 18 10.35 1.38 -59.49
N LEU A 19 9.14 1.19 -60.05
CA LEU A 19 8.34 -0.06 -60.01
C LEU A 19 8.48 -0.94 -61.27
N GLN A 20 8.56 -2.27 -61.08
CA GLN A 20 8.09 -3.39 -61.94
C GLN A 20 8.48 -4.73 -61.25
N GLY A 21 7.70 -5.82 -61.18
CA GLY A 21 6.27 -6.03 -61.49
C GLY A 21 6.00 -7.00 -62.64
N VAL A 22 5.76 -8.31 -62.38
CA VAL A 22 5.12 -9.26 -63.32
C VAL A 22 4.64 -10.58 -62.65
N HIS A 23 3.53 -11.12 -63.18
CA HIS A 23 2.79 -12.39 -62.99
C HIS A 23 3.25 -13.56 -62.08
N GLY A 24 2.25 -14.28 -61.54
CA GLY A 24 2.31 -15.71 -61.17
C GLY A 24 1.29 -16.54 -61.99
N PRO A 25 0.98 -17.81 -61.60
CA PRO A 25 -0.35 -18.37 -61.85
C PRO A 25 -0.97 -19.14 -60.65
N LEU A 26 -2.20 -19.63 -60.85
CA LEU A 26 -3.12 -20.24 -59.85
C LEU A 26 -3.26 -21.77 -59.97
N GLN A 27 -4.05 -22.36 -59.04
CA GLN A 27 -4.61 -23.74 -58.98
C GLN A 27 -3.85 -24.75 -58.07
N PHE A 28 -4.48 -25.73 -57.39
CA PHE A 28 -5.91 -26.19 -57.33
C PHE A 28 -6.34 -26.57 -55.87
N ILE A 29 -7.62 -26.95 -55.70
CA ILE A 29 -8.43 -27.24 -54.48
C ILE A 29 -7.98 -28.48 -53.66
N GLY A 30 -8.24 -28.53 -52.32
CA GLY A 30 -8.13 -29.80 -51.54
C GLY A 30 -8.51 -29.84 -50.03
N GLN A 31 -9.81 -29.80 -49.71
CA GLN A 31 -10.52 -30.42 -48.53
C GLN A 31 -10.10 -30.24 -47.03
N LEU A 32 -11.13 -30.34 -46.16
CA LEU A 32 -11.10 -30.43 -44.68
C LEU A 32 -10.88 -31.87 -44.18
N PRO A 33 -10.57 -32.03 -42.88
CA PRO A 33 -11.33 -33.00 -42.06
C PRO A 33 -11.90 -32.42 -40.75
N ALA A 34 -12.89 -33.13 -40.20
CA ALA A 34 -13.61 -32.84 -38.95
C ALA A 34 -13.21 -33.85 -37.83
N PRO A 35 -13.59 -33.65 -36.54
CA PRO A 35 -13.11 -34.51 -35.44
C PRO A 35 -13.83 -35.87 -35.37
N GLY A 36 -13.20 -36.84 -34.71
CA GLY A 36 -13.75 -38.19 -34.51
C GLY A 36 -14.04 -38.51 -33.05
N GLU A 37 -15.23 -39.03 -32.77
CA GLU A 37 -15.59 -39.72 -31.52
C GLU A 37 -15.19 -41.21 -31.56
N VAL A 38 -14.83 -41.79 -30.42
CA VAL A 38 -15.04 -43.22 -30.12
C VAL A 38 -15.45 -43.35 -28.64
N ALA A 39 -16.37 -44.27 -28.33
CA ALA A 39 -17.14 -44.24 -27.09
C ALA A 39 -16.92 -45.46 -26.15
N LEU A 40 -17.34 -45.26 -24.90
CA LEU A 40 -17.93 -46.23 -23.95
C LEU A 40 -17.26 -47.60 -23.71
N GLY A 41 -16.88 -47.83 -22.44
CA GLY A 41 -16.59 -49.17 -21.90
C GLY A 41 -16.95 -49.32 -20.41
N ARG A 42 -18.19 -49.72 -20.10
CA ARG A 42 -18.58 -50.18 -18.75
C ARG A 42 -18.45 -51.71 -18.65
N ARG A 43 -17.77 -52.22 -17.61
CA ARG A 43 -18.04 -53.55 -17.03
C ARG A 43 -17.90 -53.52 -15.51
N SER A 44 -18.70 -54.35 -14.84
CA SER A 44 -18.81 -54.44 -13.38
C SER A 44 -17.85 -55.47 -12.78
N GLY A 45 -17.50 -55.31 -11.50
CA GLY A 45 -16.72 -56.31 -10.77
C GLY A 45 -16.78 -56.09 -9.26
N CYS A 46 -17.74 -56.71 -8.57
CA CYS A 46 -17.74 -56.80 -7.11
C CYS A 46 -16.87 -57.97 -6.66
N HIS A 47 -16.10 -57.80 -5.58
CA HIS A 47 -15.67 -58.94 -4.77
C HIS A 47 -15.75 -58.61 -3.27
N VAL A 48 -16.41 -59.49 -2.53
CA VAL A 48 -16.52 -59.44 -1.07
C VAL A 48 -15.42 -60.29 -0.46
N LEU A 49 -14.79 -59.80 0.61
CA LEU A 49 -14.11 -60.67 1.59
C LEU A 49 -14.29 -60.12 3.01
N ARG A 50 -14.18 -61.02 4.00
CA ARG A 50 -14.64 -60.82 5.39
C ARG A 50 -13.48 -60.72 6.39
N HIS A 51 -13.73 -60.00 7.49
CA HIS A 51 -13.16 -60.13 8.84
C HIS A 51 -11.64 -60.36 9.01
N ARG A 52 -11.02 -59.48 9.80
CA ARG A 52 -10.71 -59.80 11.21
C ARG A 52 -10.46 -58.54 12.05
N ALA A 53 -10.82 -58.61 13.33
CA ALA A 53 -10.35 -57.67 14.35
C ALA A 53 -8.95 -58.10 14.85
N PRO A 54 -8.31 -57.29 15.72
CA PRO A 54 -8.46 -57.65 17.14
C PRO A 54 -8.78 -56.47 18.06
N THR A 55 -9.64 -56.72 19.04
CA THR A 55 -9.69 -55.96 20.30
C THR A 55 -8.59 -56.46 21.24
N SER A 56 -7.87 -55.52 21.86
CA SER A 56 -7.12 -55.74 23.10
C SER A 56 -7.30 -54.52 23.99
N ALA A 57 -7.95 -54.69 25.14
CA ALA A 57 -8.14 -53.62 26.11
C ALA A 57 -6.99 -53.59 27.13
N LEU A 58 -6.70 -52.42 27.68
CA LEU A 58 -6.01 -52.28 28.96
C LEU A 58 -6.62 -51.13 29.76
N VAL A 59 -6.76 -51.33 31.06
CA VAL A 59 -7.47 -50.43 31.99
C VAL A 59 -6.46 -49.57 32.74
N GLY A 60 -6.78 -48.29 32.91
CA GLY A 60 -5.92 -47.31 33.60
C GLY A 60 -6.73 -46.21 34.29
N SER A 61 -7.41 -46.56 35.37
CA SER A 61 -8.25 -45.62 36.13
C SER A 61 -7.42 -44.66 37.00
N TYR A 62 -7.81 -43.38 37.07
CA TYR A 62 -7.45 -42.48 38.17
C TYR A 62 -8.65 -41.62 38.58
N LEU A 63 -8.77 -41.34 39.89
CA LEU A 63 -9.91 -40.67 40.50
C LEU A 63 -9.46 -39.54 41.45
N LEU A 64 -9.98 -38.34 41.25
CA LEU A 64 -10.18 -37.24 42.22
C LEU A 64 -11.16 -36.26 41.53
N ALA A 65 -12.32 -35.87 42.03
CA ALA A 65 -12.66 -35.24 43.32
C ALA A 65 -11.95 -33.87 43.51
N ARG A 66 -12.63 -32.76 43.87
CA ARG A 66 -13.96 -32.63 44.50
C ARG A 66 -14.57 -31.19 44.43
N ARG A 67 -15.88 -31.08 44.14
CA ARG A 67 -16.90 -30.10 44.63
C ARG A 67 -16.61 -28.58 44.70
N LEU A 68 -17.51 -27.80 44.07
CA LEU A 68 -18.39 -26.77 44.69
C LEU A 68 -19.69 -26.75 43.84
N ARG A 69 -20.85 -27.29 44.25
CA ARG A 69 -21.85 -26.95 45.31
C ARG A 69 -22.89 -25.92 44.81
N CYS A 70 -24.17 -26.33 44.82
CA CYS A 70 -25.31 -25.62 44.21
C CYS A 70 -26.29 -25.01 45.24
N ALA A 71 -27.15 -24.10 44.75
CA ALA A 71 -28.51 -23.75 45.19
C ALA A 71 -29.12 -22.84 44.11
N SER A 72 -30.42 -22.70 43.84
CA SER A 72 -31.68 -23.48 44.00
C SER A 72 -32.74 -22.69 43.15
N GLU A 73 -33.91 -23.15 42.69
CA GLU A 73 -34.99 -23.98 43.23
C GLU A 73 -35.86 -24.60 42.08
N CYS A 74 -36.82 -25.45 42.46
CA CYS A 74 -38.15 -25.80 41.88
C CYS A 74 -38.64 -25.19 40.53
N ASP A 75 -39.46 -25.87 39.72
CA ASP A 75 -40.12 -27.19 39.88
C ASP A 75 -40.50 -27.84 38.52
N SER A 76 -40.94 -29.10 38.55
CA SER A 76 -41.54 -29.84 37.43
C SER A 76 -42.50 -30.93 37.96
N PRO A 77 -43.60 -31.29 37.26
CA PRO A 77 -43.49 -32.41 36.30
C PRO A 77 -44.47 -32.41 35.10
N HIS A 78 -44.14 -33.19 34.08
CA HIS A 78 -44.95 -34.21 33.35
C HIS A 78 -44.31 -34.44 31.95
N SER A 79 -43.77 -35.60 31.53
CA SER A 79 -44.24 -37.01 31.52
C SER A 79 -45.35 -37.27 30.49
N LEU A 80 -45.26 -38.16 29.47
CA LEU A 80 -44.22 -39.12 29.01
C LEU A 80 -44.24 -39.20 27.46
N GLY A 81 -43.15 -39.64 26.82
CA GLY A 81 -43.10 -40.92 26.06
C GLY A 81 -42.61 -40.66 24.62
N GLU A 82 -41.51 -41.23 24.14
CA GLU A 82 -41.35 -42.59 23.55
C GLU A 82 -42.07 -42.82 22.21
N GLY A 83 -41.39 -43.44 21.22
CA GLY A 83 -42.03 -43.99 20.00
C GLY A 83 -41.47 -43.53 18.65
N SER A 84 -40.31 -44.05 18.22
CA SER A 84 -39.74 -43.84 16.87
C SER A 84 -40.37 -44.74 15.79
N VAL A 85 -40.74 -44.21 14.61
CA VAL A 85 -41.07 -45.01 13.41
C VAL A 85 -40.62 -44.32 12.10
N HIS A 86 -39.77 -45.03 11.35
CA HIS A 86 -39.39 -44.95 9.91
C HIS A 86 -39.24 -43.64 9.11
N ASP A 87 -38.17 -43.61 8.31
CA ASP A 87 -37.96 -42.76 7.11
C ASP A 87 -39.07 -42.86 6.06
N TRP A 88 -39.16 -41.85 5.17
CA TRP A 88 -38.96 -42.03 3.71
C TRP A 88 -38.72 -40.66 3.03
N TYR A 89 -37.89 -40.60 1.99
CA TYR A 89 -37.51 -39.36 1.29
C TYR A 89 -38.52 -38.96 0.20
N GLY A 90 -38.98 -37.69 0.18
CA GLY A 90 -39.92 -37.19 -0.85
C GLY A 90 -40.04 -35.66 -0.96
N LYS A 91 -39.53 -35.08 -2.05
CA LYS A 91 -39.45 -33.63 -2.33
C LYS A 91 -40.79 -32.86 -2.27
N GLY A 92 -40.77 -31.61 -1.74
CA GLY A 92 -41.34 -30.46 -2.48
C GLY A 92 -42.10 -29.34 -1.73
N ARG A 93 -41.67 -28.09 -2.01
CA ARG A 93 -42.40 -26.78 -1.93
C ARG A 93 -42.78 -26.17 -0.56
N PRO A 94 -42.36 -24.91 -0.28
CA PRO A 94 -43.23 -23.91 0.37
C PRO A 94 -44.28 -23.42 -0.66
N TRP A 95 -45.59 -23.36 -0.39
CA TRP A 95 -46.39 -22.66 0.64
C TRP A 95 -46.91 -21.29 0.19
N SER A 96 -48.22 -21.07 0.33
CA SER A 96 -48.92 -19.84 -0.09
C SER A 96 -50.30 -19.69 0.55
N ALA A 97 -50.64 -18.46 0.98
CA ALA A 97 -51.99 -17.92 1.15
C ALA A 97 -51.87 -16.38 1.16
N ARG A 98 -52.63 -15.53 0.43
CA ARG A 98 -54.04 -15.45 -0.03
C ARG A 98 -55.02 -14.78 0.96
N ALA A 99 -55.39 -13.54 0.62
CA ALA A 99 -56.77 -13.08 0.56
C ALA A 99 -57.09 -12.71 -0.91
N ALA A 100 -58.35 -12.49 -1.31
CA ALA A 100 -58.69 -12.20 -2.71
C ALA A 100 -60.03 -11.47 -2.94
N ILE A 101 -60.00 -10.37 -3.71
CA ILE A 101 -61.13 -9.75 -4.42
C ILE A 101 -60.59 -9.27 -5.78
N ARG A 102 -61.20 -9.41 -6.98
CA ARG A 102 -62.12 -10.37 -7.63
C ARG A 102 -62.91 -9.58 -8.71
N ALA A 103 -62.44 -9.65 -9.95
CA ALA A 103 -63.19 -9.36 -11.18
C ALA A 103 -62.92 -10.53 -12.18
N ALA A 104 -63.76 -10.72 -13.21
CA ALA A 104 -63.92 -12.03 -13.87
C ALA A 104 -63.93 -11.97 -15.44
N PRO A 105 -64.32 -13.00 -16.23
CA PRO A 105 -63.67 -13.37 -17.51
C PRO A 105 -64.46 -12.91 -18.77
N GLY A 106 -64.10 -13.21 -20.03
CA GLY A 106 -63.01 -14.01 -20.61
C GLY A 106 -63.48 -15.22 -21.47
N ALA A 107 -63.20 -15.21 -22.80
CA ALA A 107 -63.53 -16.26 -23.80
C ALA A 107 -62.72 -16.01 -25.11
N THR A 108 -61.77 -16.88 -25.55
CA THR A 108 -61.87 -17.97 -26.59
C THR A 108 -62.24 -17.52 -28.03
N HIS A 109 -61.68 -18.02 -29.16
CA HIS A 109 -60.88 -19.25 -29.43
C HIS A 109 -59.91 -19.09 -30.67
N PRO A 110 -59.37 -20.09 -31.44
CA PRO A 110 -57.90 -20.15 -31.70
C PRO A 110 -57.35 -20.23 -33.16
N ALA A 111 -56.02 -20.00 -33.28
CA ALA A 111 -54.95 -20.72 -34.03
C ALA A 111 -54.92 -20.96 -35.57
N GLU A 112 -53.66 -21.06 -36.08
CA GLU A 112 -53.13 -21.69 -37.33
C GLU A 112 -53.28 -21.01 -38.73
N GLY A 113 -52.23 -21.14 -39.57
CA GLY A 113 -52.30 -21.09 -41.06
C GLY A 113 -51.53 -19.96 -41.82
N PRO A 114 -50.63 -20.28 -42.79
CA PRO A 114 -50.00 -19.34 -43.76
C PRO A 114 -50.39 -19.66 -45.26
N PRO A 115 -49.65 -19.27 -46.33
CA PRO A 115 -49.69 -17.96 -47.00
C PRO A 115 -49.89 -18.01 -48.56
N ASP A 116 -49.82 -16.83 -49.22
CA ASP A 116 -49.68 -16.55 -50.68
C ASP A 116 -50.78 -17.05 -51.66
N VAL A 117 -50.97 -16.60 -52.91
CA VAL A 117 -50.33 -15.58 -53.81
C VAL A 117 -51.44 -14.89 -54.65
N ASP A 118 -51.17 -13.77 -55.36
CA ASP A 118 -51.34 -13.72 -56.85
C ASP A 118 -50.58 -12.54 -57.56
N HIS A 119 -50.64 -12.45 -58.89
CA HIS A 119 -49.75 -11.69 -59.82
C HIS A 119 -50.50 -11.05 -61.03
N PRO A 120 -49.91 -10.61 -62.18
CA PRO A 120 -48.51 -10.40 -62.66
C PRO A 120 -48.23 -8.94 -63.18
N GLY A 121 -47.12 -8.53 -63.84
CA GLY A 121 -45.78 -9.12 -64.06
C GLY A 121 -45.17 -8.99 -65.49
N GLY A 122 -44.25 -8.04 -65.77
CA GLY A 122 -43.34 -8.03 -66.95
C GLY A 122 -42.94 -6.64 -67.53
N GLY A 123 -41.74 -6.40 -68.11
CA GLY A 123 -40.50 -7.20 -68.20
C GLY A 123 -39.40 -6.64 -69.17
N ARG A 124 -38.17 -7.20 -69.10
CA ARG A 124 -36.92 -6.90 -69.91
C ARG A 124 -36.21 -5.55 -69.56
N GLY A 125 -34.88 -5.34 -69.66
CA GLY A 125 -33.69 -6.13 -70.09
C GLY A 125 -32.34 -5.55 -69.53
N PRO A 126 -31.13 -6.07 -69.88
CA PRO A 126 -29.96 -6.09 -68.97
C PRO A 126 -28.66 -5.32 -69.37
N GLY A 127 -27.72 -5.11 -68.40
CA GLY A 127 -26.31 -4.70 -68.62
C GLY A 127 -25.54 -4.21 -67.34
N PRO A 128 -24.26 -4.60 -67.05
CA PRO A 128 -23.56 -4.24 -65.79
C PRO A 128 -22.11 -3.62 -65.87
N CYS A 129 -21.63 -3.08 -64.73
CA CYS A 129 -20.20 -2.85 -64.32
C CYS A 129 -19.34 -1.80 -65.08
N PRO A 130 -18.14 -1.37 -64.57
CA PRO A 130 -17.53 -1.47 -63.23
C PRO A 130 -17.04 -0.07 -62.68
N ALA A 131 -15.93 0.01 -61.93
CA ALA A 131 -15.43 1.19 -61.18
C ALA A 131 -13.91 1.49 -61.42
N ALA A 132 -13.39 2.57 -60.78
CA ALA A 132 -12.04 2.72 -60.16
C ALA A 132 -11.19 3.99 -60.48
N THR A 133 -10.80 4.69 -59.40
CA THR A 133 -9.50 5.39 -59.08
C THR A 133 -8.57 6.00 -60.15
N ALA A 134 -8.16 7.27 -59.96
CA ALA A 134 -6.75 7.75 -59.87
C ALA A 134 -6.64 9.29 -59.60
N GLY A 135 -5.47 9.77 -59.15
CA GLY A 135 -5.00 11.18 -59.18
C GLY A 135 -3.67 11.28 -59.98
N PRO A 136 -2.73 12.23 -59.75
CA PRO A 136 -2.68 13.35 -58.78
C PRO A 136 -2.19 14.69 -59.43
N ASP A 137 -1.42 15.52 -58.68
CA ASP A 137 -0.55 16.66 -59.10
C ASP A 137 -1.21 17.97 -59.61
N ALA A 138 -0.56 19.16 -59.65
CA ALA A 138 0.47 19.83 -58.80
C ALA A 138 0.66 21.31 -59.29
N LEU A 139 1.54 22.11 -58.63
CA LEU A 139 1.95 23.51 -58.92
C LEU A 139 0.96 24.63 -58.52
N GLU A 140 1.38 25.87 -58.19
CA GLU A 140 2.55 26.42 -57.45
C GLU A 140 2.35 27.95 -57.31
N TRP A 141 2.87 28.59 -56.24
CA TRP A 141 3.55 29.91 -56.27
C TRP A 141 4.19 30.21 -54.90
N THR A 142 5.08 31.21 -54.82
CA THR A 142 6.23 31.19 -53.89
C THR A 142 6.29 32.35 -52.88
N GLY A 143 7.02 32.15 -51.76
CA GLY A 143 7.42 33.24 -50.85
C GLY A 143 7.77 32.84 -49.38
N GLY A 144 9.07 32.74 -49.06
CA GLY A 144 9.59 32.84 -47.67
C GLY A 144 9.99 34.29 -47.32
N VAL A 145 10.65 34.65 -46.20
CA VAL A 145 11.54 33.94 -45.23
C VAL A 145 11.53 34.67 -43.83
N ARG A 146 12.15 34.10 -42.79
CA ARG A 146 12.30 34.54 -41.36
C ARG A 146 13.82 34.57 -40.95
N PRO A 147 14.28 34.86 -39.69
CA PRO A 147 13.89 35.81 -38.61
C PRO A 147 15.08 36.55 -37.87
N ASP A 148 14.78 37.48 -36.93
CA ASP A 148 15.54 37.85 -35.67
C ASP A 148 17.03 38.33 -35.71
N PRO A 149 17.73 38.74 -34.60
CA PRO A 149 17.31 39.31 -33.29
C PRO A 149 18.14 40.55 -32.78
N GLY A 150 17.82 41.14 -31.60
CA GLY A 150 18.83 41.80 -30.70
C GLY A 150 18.60 43.24 -30.15
N GLY A 151 19.26 43.58 -29.01
CA GLY A 151 19.35 44.90 -28.32
C GLY A 151 20.44 44.85 -27.21
N PRO A 152 20.54 45.69 -26.14
CA PRO A 152 20.01 47.04 -25.81
C PRO A 152 21.18 48.07 -25.59
N PRO A 153 21.08 49.23 -24.85
CA PRO A 153 21.14 49.27 -23.36
C PRO A 153 20.46 50.46 -22.60
N SER A 154 20.51 50.36 -21.26
CA SER A 154 19.94 51.19 -20.15
C SER A 154 20.42 52.64 -19.93
N VAL A 155 19.72 53.43 -19.05
CA VAL A 155 20.29 54.03 -17.79
C VAL A 155 19.31 54.87 -16.87
N ARG A 156 19.33 54.57 -15.56
CA ARG A 156 19.05 55.36 -14.29
C ARG A 156 17.70 56.03 -13.88
N ARG A 157 17.24 55.60 -12.68
CA ARG A 157 16.55 56.33 -11.56
C ARG A 157 17.58 57.12 -10.70
N PRO A 158 17.26 58.10 -9.80
CA PRO A 158 16.61 57.87 -8.46
C PRO A 158 15.82 59.05 -7.78
N VAL A 159 14.75 58.84 -6.98
CA VAL A 159 14.59 58.68 -5.48
C VAL A 159 14.57 59.95 -4.58
N ARG A 160 13.46 60.07 -3.79
CA ARG A 160 13.17 60.76 -2.50
C ARG A 160 14.13 61.82 -1.89
N ARG A 161 13.53 62.92 -1.42
CA ARG A 161 13.56 63.54 -0.04
C ARG A 161 12.55 64.71 0.00
N SER A 162 12.05 65.28 1.11
CA SER A 162 12.22 65.06 2.56
C SER A 162 11.05 65.72 3.35
N ALA A 163 10.77 65.29 4.59
CA ALA A 163 9.96 66.06 5.55
C ALA A 163 10.80 67.15 6.25
N PRO A 164 10.19 68.08 7.03
CA PRO A 164 10.71 68.29 8.40
C PRO A 164 9.69 68.80 9.47
N TRP A 165 10.12 68.81 10.74
CA TRP A 165 9.51 69.40 11.98
C TRP A 165 8.14 68.84 12.42
N ARG A 166 7.99 68.20 13.61
CA ARG A 166 8.22 68.56 15.04
C ARG A 166 7.06 69.34 15.68
N GLY A 167 6.51 68.76 16.75
CA GLY A 167 5.61 69.39 17.74
C GLY A 167 5.25 68.36 18.81
N ALA A 168 5.18 68.74 20.09
CA ALA A 168 5.00 67.77 21.19
C ALA A 168 4.16 68.30 22.36
N ALA A 169 3.42 67.36 22.97
CA ALA A 169 2.96 67.33 24.36
C ALA A 169 1.97 68.39 24.92
N SER A 170 0.75 67.89 25.19
CA SER A 170 0.06 67.90 26.51
C SER A 170 -1.05 68.95 26.82
N ARG A 171 -2.03 68.46 27.61
CA ARG A 171 -3.15 69.16 28.31
C ARG A 171 -4.27 69.68 27.40
N GLY A 172 -5.57 69.62 27.78
CA GLY A 172 -6.24 69.00 28.93
C GLY A 172 -7.69 69.50 29.11
N GLY A 173 -8.56 68.79 29.85
CA GLY A 173 -9.99 69.12 30.07
C GLY A 173 -10.94 68.45 29.05
N SER A 174 -12.19 68.04 29.33
CA SER A 174 -13.27 68.57 30.19
C SER A 174 -13.95 69.82 29.62
N VAL A 175 -15.29 69.96 29.51
CA VAL A 175 -16.46 69.12 29.89
C VAL A 175 -17.69 69.53 29.02
N PRO A 176 -18.75 68.68 28.83
CA PRO A 176 -19.94 69.02 28.05
C PRO A 176 -21.12 69.61 28.87
N ILE A 177 -21.85 70.58 28.29
CA ILE A 177 -23.02 71.32 28.82
C ILE A 177 -23.84 71.84 27.60
N ILE A 178 -25.18 71.92 27.54
CA ILE A 178 -26.31 71.33 28.32
C ILE A 178 -27.66 71.57 27.56
N GLN A 179 -28.82 71.26 28.18
CA GLN A 179 -30.24 71.57 27.84
C GLN A 179 -31.08 70.54 27.03
N ASP A 180 -32.34 70.23 27.40
CA ASP A 180 -33.01 70.40 28.73
C ASP A 180 -34.34 69.58 28.87
N VAL A 181 -34.96 69.64 30.08
CA VAL A 181 -36.31 69.15 30.50
C VAL A 181 -36.44 67.63 30.68
N HIS A 182 -37.05 67.03 31.72
CA HIS A 182 -37.35 67.29 33.17
C HIS A 182 -37.76 65.88 33.76
N ASP A 183 -38.10 65.58 35.02
CA ASP A 183 -38.42 66.34 36.26
C ASP A 183 -38.03 65.49 37.52
N GLY A 184 -38.55 65.78 38.72
CA GLY A 184 -38.31 65.06 39.99
C GLY A 184 -39.60 64.56 40.72
N PRO A 185 -39.61 64.40 42.08
CA PRO A 185 -38.58 64.79 43.06
C PRO A 185 -38.22 63.77 44.19
N ALA A 186 -37.06 64.01 44.85
CA ALA A 186 -36.70 64.03 46.31
C ALA A 186 -37.31 63.02 47.35
N GLU A 187 -36.71 62.65 48.50
CA GLU A 187 -35.39 62.80 49.19
C GLU A 187 -35.32 61.77 50.36
N SER A 188 -34.30 61.51 51.19
CA SER A 188 -32.88 61.95 51.39
C SER A 188 -32.04 60.68 51.78
N GLY A 189 -30.95 60.59 52.56
CA GLY A 189 -30.08 61.45 53.41
C GLY A 189 -28.94 60.59 54.05
N PRO A 190 -27.80 61.14 54.57
CA PRO A 190 -26.52 60.41 54.71
C PRO A 190 -25.94 60.39 56.17
N PRO A 191 -24.63 60.11 56.49
CA PRO A 191 -23.47 59.57 55.75
C PRO A 191 -22.74 58.39 56.49
N ALA A 192 -21.49 58.05 56.10
CA ALA A 192 -20.55 57.17 56.83
C ALA A 192 -19.23 57.92 57.17
N PRO A 193 -18.42 57.51 58.18
CA PRO A 193 -17.36 56.50 57.95
C PRO A 193 -16.95 55.63 59.18
N GLY A 194 -16.15 54.57 58.98
CA GLY A 194 -15.47 53.83 60.07
C GLY A 194 -14.93 52.44 59.66
N PRO A 195 -13.76 51.97 60.14
CA PRO A 195 -13.14 50.73 59.65
C PRO A 195 -13.06 49.57 60.68
N ALA A 196 -12.39 48.49 60.26
CA ALA A 196 -11.92 47.32 61.00
C ALA A 196 -12.84 46.08 61.00
N ALA A 197 -12.19 44.90 61.09
CA ALA A 197 -12.79 43.59 60.96
C ALA A 197 -13.33 43.06 62.30
N ASP A 198 -14.21 42.05 62.25
CA ASP A 198 -14.38 41.16 63.40
C ASP A 198 -14.68 39.70 63.02
N ARG A 199 -14.53 38.80 64.00
CA ARG A 199 -14.71 37.36 63.93
C ARG A 199 -16.00 36.94 64.66
N ARG A 200 -16.73 35.99 64.06
CA ARG A 200 -17.73 35.06 64.64
C ARG A 200 -18.15 35.27 66.12
N PRO A 201 -19.45 35.42 66.38
CA PRO A 201 -20.24 34.35 67.04
C PRO A 201 -21.23 33.69 66.04
N ARG A 202 -21.62 32.39 66.08
CA ARG A 202 -22.21 31.54 67.14
C ARG A 202 -23.57 32.05 67.68
N ARG A 203 -24.63 31.25 67.86
CA ARG A 203 -25.09 29.94 67.29
C ARG A 203 -26.45 29.57 67.95
N ALA A 204 -27.57 29.55 67.22
CA ALA A 204 -28.85 28.88 67.58
C ALA A 204 -29.80 28.99 66.37
N VAL A 205 -30.02 27.97 65.52
CA VAL A 205 -30.85 26.75 65.70
C VAL A 205 -32.36 27.05 65.62
N GLY A 206 -32.98 26.63 64.50
CA GLY A 206 -34.40 26.90 64.19
C GLY A 206 -34.87 26.29 62.85
N THR A 207 -34.67 24.97 62.69
CA THR A 207 -35.30 24.06 61.69
C THR A 207 -35.83 24.63 60.35
N ALA A 208 -35.08 24.37 59.27
CA ALA A 208 -35.62 24.07 57.95
C ALA A 208 -34.89 22.82 57.40
N ALA A 209 -35.59 21.96 56.65
CA ALA A 209 -35.08 20.62 56.33
C ALA A 209 -34.03 20.62 55.20
N LEU A 210 -32.95 19.86 55.39
CA LEU A 210 -31.92 19.61 54.39
C LEU A 210 -31.70 18.09 54.27
N LEU A 211 -32.05 17.51 53.12
CA LEU A 211 -31.70 16.12 52.82
C LEU A 211 -30.25 16.05 52.32
N LEU A 212 -29.42 15.24 52.98
CA LEU A 212 -28.11 14.87 52.44
C LEU A 212 -28.30 13.82 51.33
N THR A 213 -28.12 14.23 50.08
CA THR A 213 -27.55 13.35 49.06
C THR A 213 -26.07 13.69 48.93
N VAL A 214 -25.23 12.87 49.54
CA VAL A 214 -23.79 12.84 49.23
C VAL A 214 -23.67 12.60 47.73
N ALA A 215 -22.82 13.39 47.05
CA ALA A 215 -22.51 13.21 45.64
C ALA A 215 -21.62 11.97 45.43
N LEU A 216 -22.14 10.79 45.80
CA LEU A 216 -21.63 9.51 45.36
C LEU A 216 -22.08 9.32 43.91
N GLY A 217 -21.49 10.12 43.03
CA GLY A 217 -21.42 9.83 41.61
C GLY A 217 -20.61 8.57 41.45
N VAL A 218 -21.26 7.41 41.66
CA VAL A 218 -20.79 6.12 41.22
C VAL A 218 -20.85 6.17 39.70
N GLY A 219 -19.83 6.82 39.12
CA GLY A 219 -19.46 6.53 37.75
C GLY A 219 -19.29 5.03 37.68
N VAL A 220 -20.14 4.38 36.90
CA VAL A 220 -19.94 2.98 36.55
C VAL A 220 -18.70 2.97 35.67
N ALA A 221 -17.54 2.91 36.34
CA ALA A 221 -16.32 2.37 35.79
C ALA A 221 -16.59 0.89 35.51
N ALA A 222 -17.33 0.67 34.42
CA ALA A 222 -17.23 -0.57 33.69
C ALA A 222 -15.76 -0.69 33.34
N CYS A 223 -15.06 -1.57 34.04
CA CYS A 223 -13.72 -2.00 33.65
C CYS A 223 -13.84 -2.90 32.41
N SER A 224 -14.37 -2.34 31.31
CA SER A 224 -13.86 -2.69 30.00
C SER A 224 -12.35 -2.49 30.08
N GLY A 225 -11.59 -3.56 29.96
CA GLY A 225 -10.15 -3.45 29.80
C GLY A 225 -9.90 -2.48 28.64
N SER A 226 -9.04 -1.49 28.86
CA SER A 226 -8.63 -0.59 27.79
C SER A 226 -7.72 -1.38 26.86
N ASP A 227 -8.29 -2.11 25.91
CA ASP A 227 -7.58 -2.81 24.85
C ASP A 227 -6.84 -1.77 24.02
N SER A 228 -5.60 -1.48 24.42
CA SER A 228 -4.75 -0.46 23.84
C SER A 228 -4.15 -0.98 22.53
N GLY A 229 -5.01 -1.09 21.51
CA GLY A 229 -4.62 -1.27 20.12
C GLY A 229 -3.68 -0.15 19.65
N PRO A 230 -3.03 -0.32 18.49
CA PRO A 230 -2.08 0.67 18.00
C PRO A 230 -2.78 2.00 17.65
N ILE A 231 -2.07 3.11 17.83
CA ILE A 231 -2.59 4.45 17.54
C ILE A 231 -2.64 4.61 16.02
N ALA A 232 -3.83 4.58 15.42
CA ALA A 232 -4.00 4.64 13.96
C ALA A 232 -3.51 5.96 13.32
N SER A 233 -3.51 7.08 14.06
CA SER A 233 -3.01 8.37 13.59
C SER A 233 -2.70 9.31 14.77
N ASP A 234 -1.65 10.13 14.64
CA ASP A 234 -1.28 11.20 15.58
C ASP A 234 -0.93 12.46 14.78
N VAL A 235 -1.98 13.15 14.35
CA VAL A 235 -1.93 14.43 13.62
C VAL A 235 -2.54 15.52 14.51
N PRO A 236 -1.77 16.52 14.97
CA PRO A 236 -2.29 17.58 15.82
C PRO A 236 -3.24 18.48 15.02
N GLY A 237 -4.52 18.42 15.37
CA GLY A 237 -5.52 19.37 14.91
C GLY A 237 -5.26 20.80 15.40
N ALA A 238 -5.90 21.74 14.70
CA ALA A 238 -6.14 23.12 15.10
C ALA A 238 -7.39 23.59 14.34
N ASP A 239 -8.16 24.52 14.89
CA ASP A 239 -9.16 25.21 14.09
C ASP A 239 -8.46 26.10 13.05
N ARG A 240 -9.05 26.25 11.84
CA ARG A 240 -8.44 27.05 10.77
C ARG A 240 -8.21 28.50 11.20
N THR A 241 -9.01 29.04 12.13
CA THR A 241 -8.84 30.38 12.73
C THR A 241 -7.66 30.50 13.69
N GLU A 242 -7.22 29.40 14.33
CA GLU A 242 -6.03 29.36 15.20
C GLU A 242 -4.71 29.35 14.42
N LEU A 243 -4.77 29.18 13.09
CA LEU A 243 -3.61 29.13 12.20
C LEU A 243 -3.31 30.48 11.59
N ARG A 244 -2.03 30.87 11.57
CA ARG A 244 -1.52 32.02 10.84
C ARG A 244 -1.64 31.79 9.34
N GLU A 245 -2.13 32.79 8.62
CA GLU A 245 -1.99 32.85 7.16
C GLU A 245 -0.51 33.05 6.76
N GLY A 246 -0.05 32.23 5.83
CA GLY A 246 1.22 32.35 5.14
C GLY A 246 2.45 31.80 5.86
N GLY A 247 3.58 31.85 5.16
CA GLY A 247 4.86 31.25 5.53
C GLY A 247 5.14 29.92 4.84
N THR A 248 6.27 29.31 5.21
CA THR A 248 6.85 28.13 4.56
C THR A 248 7.03 26.99 5.55
N LEU A 249 6.43 25.82 5.27
CA LEU A 249 6.69 24.58 6.00
C LEU A 249 7.87 23.84 5.36
N ARG A 250 8.84 23.39 6.16
CA ARG A 250 10.03 22.66 5.66
C ARG A 250 10.00 21.22 6.14
N TRP A 251 9.80 20.30 5.20
CA TRP A 251 9.53 18.88 5.44
C TRP A 251 10.70 18.03 4.95
N ALA A 252 11.32 17.23 5.82
CA ALA A 252 12.37 16.30 5.40
C ALA A 252 11.81 15.09 4.65
N VAL A 253 12.29 14.89 3.42
CA VAL A 253 12.01 13.73 2.56
C VAL A 253 13.30 12.95 2.32
N ASN A 254 13.20 11.74 1.75
CA ASN A 254 14.36 10.86 1.57
C ASN A 254 15.27 11.37 0.44
N ALA A 255 14.67 11.67 -0.71
CA ALA A 255 15.36 12.12 -1.92
C ALA A 255 14.50 13.16 -2.67
N VAL A 256 15.05 13.75 -3.73
CA VAL A 256 14.25 14.43 -4.76
C VAL A 256 13.78 13.35 -5.76
N PRO A 257 12.48 13.22 -6.04
CA PRO A 257 11.96 12.08 -6.78
C PRO A 257 12.45 12.03 -8.23
N ALA A 258 12.60 10.81 -8.75
CA ALA A 258 12.96 10.56 -10.15
C ALA A 258 11.80 10.91 -11.12
N THR A 259 10.55 10.82 -10.66
CA THR A 259 9.33 11.21 -11.39
C THR A 259 8.21 11.62 -10.43
N LEU A 260 7.34 12.52 -10.86
CA LEU A 260 6.10 12.90 -10.17
C LEU A 260 4.87 12.16 -10.71
N ASN A 261 5.04 11.19 -11.61
CA ASN A 261 4.00 10.23 -11.98
C ASN A 261 4.07 9.02 -11.03
N VAL A 262 3.11 8.90 -10.12
CA VAL A 262 3.12 7.85 -9.07
C VAL A 262 2.86 6.45 -9.62
N PHE A 263 2.40 6.33 -10.86
CA PHE A 263 2.14 5.05 -11.52
C PHE A 263 3.35 4.54 -12.33
N GLN A 264 4.58 4.98 -12.01
CA GLN A 264 5.82 4.52 -12.64
C GLN A 264 6.75 3.83 -11.65
N THR A 265 7.62 2.93 -12.15
CA THR A 265 8.58 2.17 -11.33
C THR A 265 9.62 3.02 -10.60
N GLY A 266 9.81 4.29 -10.99
CA GLY A 266 10.68 5.26 -10.32
C GLY A 266 9.98 6.18 -9.31
N THR A 267 8.76 5.83 -8.88
CA THR A 267 8.00 6.57 -7.85
C THR A 267 8.58 6.34 -6.44
N ASP A 268 8.44 7.32 -5.56
CA ASP A 268 8.74 7.20 -4.13
C ASP A 268 7.71 7.91 -3.24
N ALA A 269 7.90 7.88 -1.92
CA ALA A 269 7.01 8.54 -0.96
C ALA A 269 6.93 10.08 -1.15
N THR A 270 7.97 10.70 -1.73
CA THR A 270 7.99 12.11 -2.13
C THR A 270 7.11 12.33 -3.37
N SER A 271 7.18 11.45 -4.37
CA SER A 271 6.25 11.45 -5.51
C SER A 271 4.80 11.39 -5.04
N ALA A 272 4.50 10.48 -4.11
CA ALA A 272 3.17 10.33 -3.52
C ALA A 272 2.73 11.57 -2.71
N LEU A 273 3.63 12.19 -1.95
CA LEU A 273 3.35 13.39 -1.17
C LEU A 273 3.08 14.61 -2.08
N VAL A 274 3.86 14.77 -3.16
CA VAL A 274 3.65 15.83 -4.17
C VAL A 274 2.33 15.61 -4.91
N ALA A 275 2.00 14.38 -5.28
CA ALA A 275 0.74 14.06 -5.94
C ALA A 275 -0.47 14.41 -5.06
N GLN A 276 -0.49 13.99 -3.79
CA GLN A 276 -1.58 14.31 -2.85
C GLN A 276 -1.74 15.82 -2.58
N ALA A 277 -0.66 16.60 -2.70
CA ALA A 277 -0.72 18.06 -2.52
C ALA A 277 -1.21 18.82 -3.77
N ALA A 278 -1.07 18.25 -4.97
CA ALA A 278 -1.20 18.95 -6.24
C ALA A 278 -2.17 18.33 -7.27
N LEU A 279 -2.62 17.09 -7.07
CA LEU A 279 -3.51 16.36 -7.99
C LEU A 279 -4.82 15.95 -7.29
N PRO A 280 -5.91 15.71 -8.05
CA PRO A 280 -7.17 15.26 -7.48
C PRO A 280 -7.06 13.94 -6.73
N THR A 281 -7.68 13.91 -5.56
CA THR A 281 -7.87 12.72 -4.73
C THR A 281 -9.38 12.53 -4.58
N LEU A 282 -9.96 11.53 -5.25
CA LEU A 282 -11.42 11.39 -5.31
C LEU A 282 -12.01 10.84 -4.02
N PHE A 283 -11.26 9.96 -3.36
CA PHE A 283 -11.53 9.48 -2.02
C PHE A 283 -10.30 9.66 -1.14
N ARG A 284 -10.51 10.19 0.06
CA ARG A 284 -9.50 10.28 1.12
C ARG A 284 -9.68 9.14 2.09
N LEU A 285 -8.58 8.57 2.50
CA LEU A 285 -8.49 7.59 3.59
C LEU A 285 -8.66 8.32 4.94
N ASP A 286 -9.41 7.72 5.85
CA ASP A 286 -9.36 8.06 7.27
C ASP A 286 -8.26 7.28 8.01
N ASP A 287 -8.24 7.39 9.35
CA ASP A 287 -7.26 6.71 10.21
C ASP A 287 -7.31 5.17 10.06
N ARG A 288 -8.46 4.59 9.69
CA ARG A 288 -8.65 3.13 9.49
C ARG A 288 -8.63 2.71 8.03
N ALA A 289 -7.96 3.51 7.18
CA ALA A 289 -7.84 3.29 5.74
C ALA A 289 -9.17 3.31 4.94
N ARG A 290 -10.28 3.83 5.47
CA ARG A 290 -11.56 3.85 4.75
C ARG A 290 -11.61 4.96 3.70
N ALA A 291 -11.91 4.59 2.46
CA ALA A 291 -12.13 5.52 1.36
C ALA A 291 -13.45 6.34 1.53
N THR A 292 -13.31 7.55 2.08
CA THR A 292 -14.34 8.60 2.20
C THR A 292 -14.32 9.54 1.01
N LEU A 293 -15.48 9.89 0.45
CA LEU A 293 -15.58 10.78 -0.72
C LEU A 293 -15.03 12.18 -0.40
N ASP A 294 -14.24 12.78 -1.30
CA ASP A 294 -13.76 14.16 -1.12
C ASP A 294 -14.68 15.19 -1.81
N PRO A 295 -15.43 16.03 -1.05
CA PRO A 295 -16.38 16.99 -1.62
C PRO A 295 -15.72 18.10 -2.46
N ASP A 296 -14.41 18.30 -2.32
CA ASP A 296 -13.67 19.20 -3.21
C ASP A 296 -13.72 18.72 -4.67
N PHE A 297 -13.72 17.41 -4.93
CA PHE A 297 -13.68 16.82 -6.28
C PHE A 297 -14.98 16.16 -6.74
N LEU A 298 -15.80 15.64 -5.81
CA LEU A 298 -17.02 14.89 -6.12
C LEU A 298 -18.27 15.45 -5.41
N VAL A 299 -19.43 15.30 -6.04
CA VAL A 299 -20.76 15.54 -5.45
C VAL A 299 -21.45 14.22 -5.13
N SER A 300 -21.20 13.16 -5.91
CA SER A 300 -21.48 11.77 -5.55
C SER A 300 -20.61 10.81 -6.36
N ALA A 301 -20.51 9.56 -5.91
CA ALA A 301 -19.90 8.45 -6.64
C ALA A 301 -20.67 7.18 -6.32
N ASP A 302 -21.40 6.69 -7.31
CA ASP A 302 -22.51 5.75 -7.14
C ASP A 302 -22.19 4.46 -7.92
N SER A 303 -22.14 3.30 -7.24
CA SER A 303 -21.77 2.00 -7.82
C SER A 303 -22.96 1.05 -7.90
N THR A 304 -23.41 0.75 -9.12
CA THR A 304 -24.44 -0.25 -9.42
C THR A 304 -23.79 -1.61 -9.64
N ALA A 305 -24.16 -2.61 -8.83
CA ALA A 305 -23.70 -4.00 -8.99
C ALA A 305 -24.33 -4.69 -10.22
N PRO A 306 -23.73 -5.79 -10.74
CA PRO A 306 -24.35 -6.61 -11.79
C PRO A 306 -25.72 -7.15 -11.35
N ALA A 307 -26.71 -7.03 -12.22
CA ALA A 307 -28.08 -7.49 -11.97
C ALA A 307 -28.76 -8.00 -13.25
N ALA A 308 -29.94 -8.62 -13.11
CA ALA A 308 -30.76 -9.00 -14.26
C ALA A 308 -31.12 -7.76 -15.11
N GLY A 309 -30.75 -7.78 -16.40
CA GLY A 309 -30.88 -6.62 -17.29
C GLY A 309 -29.76 -5.57 -17.19
N HIS A 310 -28.83 -5.70 -16.23
CA HIS A 310 -27.69 -4.80 -16.07
C HIS A 310 -26.41 -5.61 -15.74
N PRO A 311 -25.88 -6.40 -16.70
CA PRO A 311 -24.94 -7.50 -16.43
C PRO A 311 -23.51 -7.09 -16.03
N GLN A 312 -23.21 -5.80 -15.94
CA GLN A 312 -21.90 -5.26 -15.62
C GLN A 312 -21.98 -4.27 -14.46
N GLN A 313 -20.99 -4.29 -13.57
CA GLN A 313 -20.83 -3.24 -12.57
C GLN A 313 -20.60 -1.92 -13.29
N THR A 314 -21.29 -0.87 -12.84
CA THR A 314 -21.15 0.49 -13.36
C THR A 314 -20.99 1.45 -12.21
N VAL A 315 -19.91 2.25 -12.25
CA VAL A 315 -19.71 3.38 -11.35
C VAL A 315 -20.00 4.66 -12.11
N VAL A 316 -20.75 5.57 -11.49
CA VAL A 316 -20.98 6.94 -11.98
C VAL A 316 -20.38 7.91 -10.98
N TYR A 317 -19.34 8.61 -11.40
CA TYR A 317 -18.81 9.77 -10.67
C TYR A 317 -19.56 11.02 -11.12
N ARG A 318 -20.02 11.83 -10.19
CA ARG A 318 -20.53 13.18 -10.43
C ARG A 318 -19.53 14.18 -9.86
N LEU A 319 -18.75 14.79 -10.73
CA LEU A 319 -17.67 15.72 -10.39
C LEU A 319 -18.24 17.02 -9.81
N ASN A 320 -17.49 17.67 -8.92
CA ASN A 320 -17.78 19.01 -8.44
C ASN A 320 -17.63 20.01 -9.60
N PRO A 321 -18.68 20.78 -10.00
CA PRO A 321 -18.58 21.70 -11.14
C PRO A 321 -17.57 22.84 -10.99
N LYS A 322 -17.02 23.06 -9.79
CA LYS A 322 -15.93 24.00 -9.54
C LYS A 322 -14.53 23.41 -9.81
N ALA A 323 -14.42 22.09 -10.00
CA ALA A 323 -13.15 21.40 -10.10
C ALA A 323 -12.46 21.63 -11.45
N VAL A 324 -11.33 22.33 -11.40
CA VAL A 324 -10.57 22.79 -12.58
C VAL A 324 -9.08 22.49 -12.41
N TRP A 325 -8.40 22.22 -13.51
CA TRP A 325 -6.95 22.27 -13.57
C TRP A 325 -6.45 23.73 -13.46
N SER A 326 -5.19 23.93 -13.08
CA SER A 326 -4.61 25.26 -12.81
C SER A 326 -4.46 26.19 -14.04
N ASP A 327 -4.82 25.71 -15.23
CA ASP A 327 -4.97 26.50 -16.46
C ASP A 327 -6.42 26.98 -16.69
N GLY A 328 -7.37 26.56 -15.85
CA GLY A 328 -8.79 26.86 -15.94
C GLY A 328 -9.63 25.80 -16.67
N THR A 329 -9.02 24.72 -17.16
CA THR A 329 -9.79 23.64 -17.84
C THR A 329 -10.55 22.79 -16.82
N PRO A 330 -11.86 22.49 -17.01
CA PRO A 330 -12.60 21.61 -16.11
C PRO A 330 -12.07 20.18 -16.10
N ILE A 331 -12.05 19.55 -14.91
CA ILE A 331 -11.82 18.11 -14.80
C ILE A 331 -13.00 17.37 -15.46
N SER A 332 -12.72 16.34 -16.25
CA SER A 332 -13.71 15.72 -17.14
C SER A 332 -13.51 14.22 -17.33
N ALA A 333 -14.48 13.57 -17.98
CA ALA A 333 -14.37 12.17 -18.39
C ALA A 333 -13.15 11.87 -19.30
N ALA A 334 -12.57 12.89 -19.96
CA ALA A 334 -11.37 12.71 -20.78
C ALA A 334 -10.12 12.39 -19.94
N ASP A 335 -9.99 12.98 -18.74
CA ASP A 335 -8.88 12.73 -17.81
C ASP A 335 -8.92 11.27 -17.33
N PHE A 336 -10.09 10.83 -16.87
CA PHE A 336 -10.34 9.44 -16.46
C PHE A 336 -10.11 8.46 -17.63
N ALA A 337 -10.62 8.76 -18.83
CA ALA A 337 -10.48 7.87 -19.98
C ALA A 337 -9.05 7.77 -20.52
N ALA A 338 -8.23 8.82 -20.37
CA ALA A 338 -6.81 8.79 -20.70
C ALA A 338 -6.01 8.01 -19.65
N GLN A 339 -6.24 8.26 -18.35
CA GLN A 339 -5.57 7.52 -17.26
C GLN A 339 -5.92 6.03 -17.28
N TRP A 340 -7.19 5.65 -17.53
CA TRP A 340 -7.56 4.24 -17.67
C TRP A 340 -6.78 3.55 -18.79
N LYS A 341 -6.65 4.16 -19.98
CA LYS A 341 -5.90 3.57 -21.10
C LYS A 341 -4.44 3.35 -20.73
N ALA A 342 -3.80 4.35 -20.12
CA ALA A 342 -2.40 4.28 -19.67
C ALA A 342 -2.14 3.21 -18.59
N LEU A 343 -3.13 2.89 -17.76
CA LEU A 343 -2.99 1.98 -16.60
C LEU A 343 -3.68 0.61 -16.77
N SER A 344 -4.40 0.41 -17.87
CA SER A 344 -5.11 -0.83 -18.20
C SER A 344 -4.22 -2.06 -18.38
N GLY A 345 -2.92 -1.84 -18.65
CA GLY A 345 -1.95 -2.87 -19.03
C GLY A 345 -2.08 -3.36 -20.49
N THR A 346 -2.96 -2.79 -21.32
CA THR A 346 -3.14 -3.23 -22.72
C THR A 346 -2.13 -2.66 -23.71
N ASP A 347 -1.39 -1.61 -23.33
CA ASP A 347 -0.36 -0.97 -24.15
C ASP A 347 0.94 -0.86 -23.33
N SER A 348 1.95 -1.65 -23.71
CA SER A 348 3.25 -1.72 -23.03
C SER A 348 4.19 -0.56 -23.38
N ALA A 349 3.79 0.37 -24.24
CA ALA A 349 4.53 1.62 -24.42
C ALA A 349 4.47 2.50 -23.17
N TYR A 350 3.40 2.40 -22.37
CA TYR A 350 3.31 3.03 -21.05
C TYR A 350 4.17 2.24 -20.06
N TRP A 351 5.19 2.89 -19.47
CA TRP A 351 6.06 2.28 -18.45
C TRP A 351 5.39 2.36 -17.07
N SER A 352 4.15 1.86 -17.00
CA SER A 352 3.34 1.85 -15.79
C SER A 352 3.72 0.71 -14.86
N THR A 353 3.75 0.94 -13.55
CA THR A 353 3.56 -0.13 -12.57
C THR A 353 2.17 -0.74 -12.75
N PRO A 354 1.99 -2.07 -12.68
CA PRO A 354 0.67 -2.69 -12.72
C PRO A 354 -0.26 -2.09 -11.65
N ALA A 355 -1.33 -1.42 -12.10
CA ALA A 355 -2.29 -0.77 -11.21
C ALA A 355 -3.54 -1.65 -11.07
N ALA A 356 -3.81 -2.14 -9.86
CA ALA A 356 -4.93 -3.04 -9.60
C ALA A 356 -6.28 -2.44 -10.03
N GLY A 357 -7.21 -3.28 -10.48
CA GLY A 357 -8.56 -2.87 -10.91
C GLY A 357 -8.66 -2.11 -12.24
N TYR A 358 -7.62 -1.41 -12.71
CA TYR A 358 -7.67 -0.71 -14.01
C TYR A 358 -7.85 -1.64 -15.21
N SER A 359 -7.23 -2.82 -15.16
CA SER A 359 -7.40 -3.87 -16.17
C SER A 359 -8.81 -4.49 -16.15
N ALA A 360 -9.60 -4.32 -15.08
CA ALA A 360 -10.98 -4.78 -14.97
C ALA A 360 -12.00 -3.80 -15.57
N ILE A 361 -11.62 -2.58 -15.92
CA ILE A 361 -12.50 -1.62 -16.60
C ILE A 361 -12.68 -2.01 -18.07
N ALA A 362 -13.94 -2.05 -18.53
CA ALA A 362 -14.33 -2.25 -19.93
C ALA A 362 -14.45 -0.94 -20.70
N SER A 363 -14.94 0.13 -20.07
CA SER A 363 -15.01 1.46 -20.68
C SER A 363 -15.06 2.60 -19.65
N VAL A 364 -14.57 3.76 -20.07
CA VAL A 364 -14.78 5.06 -19.42
C VAL A 364 -15.38 6.01 -20.45
N THR A 365 -16.52 6.62 -20.13
CA THR A 365 -17.20 7.60 -21.00
C THR A 365 -17.71 8.79 -20.19
N GLN A 366 -18.11 9.85 -20.88
CA GLN A 366 -19.02 10.83 -20.28
C GLN A 366 -20.36 10.13 -19.91
N GLY A 367 -21.01 10.61 -18.85
CA GLY A 367 -22.35 10.24 -18.43
C GLY A 367 -23.41 11.19 -18.99
N ALA A 368 -24.34 11.62 -18.13
CA ALA A 368 -25.47 12.47 -18.53
C ALA A 368 -25.05 13.86 -19.04
N ASP A 369 -23.99 14.44 -18.47
CA ASP A 369 -23.42 15.74 -18.84
C ASP A 369 -21.89 15.74 -18.64
N ALA A 370 -21.23 16.88 -18.88
CA ALA A 370 -19.78 17.04 -18.81
C ALA A 370 -19.16 16.77 -17.42
N HIS A 371 -19.94 16.86 -16.34
CA HIS A 371 -19.51 16.58 -14.97
C HIS A 371 -19.83 15.14 -14.53
N HIS A 372 -20.42 14.31 -15.39
CA HIS A 372 -20.63 12.89 -15.10
C HIS A 372 -19.59 12.03 -15.83
N VAL A 373 -18.92 11.15 -15.10
CA VAL A 373 -18.02 10.12 -15.65
C VAL A 373 -18.62 8.75 -15.37
N LYS A 374 -18.91 7.99 -16.43
CA LYS A 374 -19.39 6.61 -16.33
C LYS A 374 -18.24 5.65 -16.57
N VAL A 375 -18.02 4.74 -15.62
CA VAL A 375 -17.04 3.66 -15.71
C VAL A 375 -17.79 2.32 -15.67
N VAL A 376 -17.60 1.48 -16.69
CA VAL A 376 -18.21 0.14 -16.76
C VAL A 376 -17.10 -0.90 -16.64
N PHE A 377 -17.30 -1.92 -15.81
CA PHE A 377 -16.30 -2.96 -15.57
C PHE A 377 -16.64 -4.26 -16.32
N LYS A 378 -15.61 -5.00 -16.74
CA LYS A 378 -15.72 -6.33 -17.38
C LYS A 378 -15.92 -7.46 -16.35
N GLN A 379 -15.45 -7.23 -15.13
CA GLN A 379 -15.53 -8.12 -13.95
C GLN A 379 -15.77 -7.23 -12.72
N PRO A 380 -16.47 -7.71 -11.67
CA PRO A 380 -16.66 -6.95 -10.44
C PRO A 380 -15.32 -6.51 -9.81
N CYS A 381 -15.33 -5.31 -9.22
CA CYS A 381 -14.18 -4.64 -8.62
C CYS A 381 -14.65 -3.98 -7.32
N ALA A 382 -14.34 -4.59 -6.17
CA ALA A 382 -14.76 -4.12 -4.86
C ALA A 382 -14.03 -2.82 -4.48
N HIS A 383 -12.73 -2.74 -4.75
CA HIS A 383 -11.85 -1.62 -4.42
C HIS A 383 -11.92 -0.43 -5.40
N TRP A 384 -13.02 -0.30 -6.16
CA TRP A 384 -13.18 0.72 -7.20
C TRP A 384 -12.94 2.16 -6.74
N LYS A 385 -13.09 2.45 -5.44
CA LYS A 385 -12.80 3.76 -4.83
C LYS A 385 -11.31 4.13 -4.81
N GLY A 386 -10.40 3.16 -4.85
CA GLY A 386 -8.96 3.40 -4.97
C GLY A 386 -8.55 3.83 -6.39
N LEU A 387 -9.42 3.65 -7.39
CA LEU A 387 -9.15 4.02 -8.78
C LEU A 387 -9.26 5.53 -8.97
N PHE A 388 -8.53 6.03 -9.98
CA PHE A 388 -8.48 7.45 -10.36
C PHE A 388 -8.01 8.39 -9.24
N THR A 389 -7.28 7.82 -8.26
CA THR A 389 -6.67 8.54 -7.13
C THR A 389 -5.18 8.18 -7.05
N PRO A 390 -4.25 9.13 -7.25
CA PRO A 390 -4.48 10.47 -7.79
C PRO A 390 -4.94 10.42 -9.27
N LEU A 391 -5.67 11.45 -9.70
CA LEU A 391 -5.98 11.68 -11.12
C LEU A 391 -4.89 12.55 -11.76
N TYR A 392 -4.41 12.16 -12.94
CA TYR A 392 -3.56 12.99 -13.79
C TYR A 392 -4.40 13.63 -14.90
N PRO A 393 -4.05 14.85 -15.34
CA PRO A 393 -4.72 15.48 -16.47
C PRO A 393 -4.51 14.65 -17.73
N ALA A 394 -5.48 14.66 -18.64
CA ALA A 394 -5.39 13.95 -19.92
C ALA A 394 -4.13 14.34 -20.72
N SER A 395 -3.62 15.56 -20.53
CA SER A 395 -2.36 16.02 -21.13
C SER A 395 -1.14 15.17 -20.75
N ALA A 396 -1.12 14.57 -19.55
CA ALA A 396 -0.04 13.71 -19.04
C ALA A 396 -0.26 12.21 -19.30
N THR A 397 -1.50 11.77 -19.57
CA THR A 397 -1.84 10.33 -19.71
C THR A 397 -2.27 9.90 -21.12
N LYS A 398 -2.57 10.83 -22.03
CA LYS A 398 -3.04 10.54 -23.40
C LYS A 398 -2.03 9.86 -24.34
N SER A 399 -0.75 9.83 -24.00
CA SER A 399 0.30 9.17 -24.79
C SER A 399 1.41 8.63 -23.91
N ALA A 400 2.03 7.54 -24.36
CA ALA A 400 3.15 6.89 -23.67
C ALA A 400 4.31 7.87 -23.40
N GLU A 401 4.64 8.75 -24.36
CA GLU A 401 5.68 9.77 -24.16
C GLU A 401 5.35 10.71 -22.99
N ALA A 402 4.16 11.30 -22.97
CA ALA A 402 3.73 12.22 -21.92
C ALA A 402 3.70 11.53 -20.54
N PHE A 403 3.26 10.28 -20.49
CA PHE A 403 3.23 9.48 -19.26
C PHE A 403 4.63 9.10 -18.78
N ASN A 404 5.53 8.74 -19.71
CA ASN A 404 6.86 8.22 -19.41
C ASN A 404 7.87 9.30 -19.02
N THR A 405 7.73 10.52 -19.54
CA THR A 405 8.72 11.61 -19.36
C THR A 405 8.13 12.93 -18.84
N GLY A 406 6.87 13.25 -19.16
CA GLY A 406 6.29 14.57 -18.95
C GLY A 406 6.13 15.02 -17.49
N SER A 407 6.23 14.09 -16.53
CA SER A 407 6.15 14.37 -15.09
C SER A 407 7.49 14.32 -14.35
N LYS A 408 8.63 14.30 -15.06
CA LYS A 408 9.96 14.16 -14.42
C LYS A 408 10.45 15.43 -13.72
N ASP A 409 10.19 16.60 -14.28
CA ASP A 409 10.75 17.87 -13.81
C ASP A 409 9.71 18.84 -13.20
N GLY A 410 8.45 18.41 -13.16
CA GLY A 410 7.33 19.17 -12.60
C GLY A 410 5.99 18.52 -12.97
N LEU A 411 4.89 19.22 -12.66
CA LEU A 411 3.55 18.90 -13.14
C LEU A 411 3.06 20.11 -13.95
N ALA A 412 2.70 19.92 -15.22
CA ALA A 412 2.35 21.02 -16.14
C ALA A 412 1.09 21.78 -15.71
N VAL A 413 0.12 21.07 -15.11
CA VAL A 413 -1.02 21.63 -14.40
C VAL A 413 -1.22 20.90 -13.08
N SER A 414 -1.96 21.53 -12.16
CA SER A 414 -2.29 20.99 -10.84
C SER A 414 -3.74 21.32 -10.50
N ALA A 415 -4.42 20.49 -9.74
CA ALA A 415 -5.79 20.72 -9.28
C ALA A 415 -5.97 20.51 -7.76
N GLY A 416 -4.87 20.38 -7.01
CA GLY A 416 -4.87 20.41 -5.55
C GLY A 416 -4.71 21.81 -4.95
N PRO A 417 -4.70 21.92 -3.61
CA PRO A 417 -4.46 23.17 -2.87
C PRO A 417 -3.06 23.78 -3.10
N PHE A 418 -2.08 22.97 -3.53
CA PHE A 418 -0.76 23.42 -3.94
C PHE A 418 -0.49 23.07 -5.41
N LYS A 419 0.56 23.66 -5.96
CA LYS A 419 1.13 23.29 -7.26
C LYS A 419 2.65 23.25 -7.20
N VAL A 420 3.27 22.43 -8.03
CA VAL A 420 4.74 22.34 -8.11
C VAL A 420 5.29 23.64 -8.70
N ALA A 421 6.17 24.32 -7.95
CA ALA A 421 6.87 25.51 -8.43
C ALA A 421 8.25 25.17 -9.01
N ARG A 422 8.94 24.18 -8.43
CA ARG A 422 10.29 23.77 -8.82
C ARG A 422 10.60 22.37 -8.29
N VAL A 423 11.18 21.53 -9.14
CA VAL A 423 11.97 20.36 -8.74
C VAL A 423 13.45 20.76 -8.87
N ASP A 424 14.21 20.75 -7.78
CA ASP A 424 15.62 21.15 -7.78
C ASP A 424 16.51 20.02 -7.26
N ARG A 425 17.03 19.23 -8.20
CA ARG A 425 17.95 18.12 -7.89
C ARG A 425 19.34 18.60 -7.42
N SER A 426 19.75 19.83 -7.73
CA SER A 426 21.07 20.34 -7.28
C SER A 426 21.00 20.98 -5.90
N ALA A 427 19.85 21.57 -5.53
CA ALA A 427 19.57 22.04 -4.17
C ALA A 427 18.95 20.96 -3.25
N GLY A 428 18.66 19.77 -3.78
CA GLY A 428 18.06 18.67 -3.02
C GLY A 428 16.65 18.97 -2.52
N SER A 429 15.79 19.62 -3.31
CA SER A 429 14.44 19.97 -2.86
C SER A 429 13.35 19.96 -3.94
N VAL A 430 12.09 19.88 -3.50
CA VAL A 430 10.89 20.19 -4.31
C VAL A 430 10.10 21.28 -3.60
N THR A 431 9.84 22.40 -4.27
CA THR A 431 9.03 23.50 -3.73
C THR A 431 7.62 23.44 -4.29
N LEU A 432 6.64 23.37 -3.39
CA LEU A 432 5.21 23.48 -3.67
C LEU A 432 4.72 24.86 -3.21
N VAL A 433 3.88 25.53 -4.01
CA VAL A 433 3.29 26.84 -3.68
C VAL A 433 1.77 26.80 -3.71
N ARG A 434 1.13 27.65 -2.89
CA ARG A 434 -0.33 27.79 -2.82
C ARG A 434 -0.93 27.95 -4.22
N ASN A 435 -1.87 27.09 -4.60
CA ASN A 435 -2.49 27.13 -5.92
C ASN A 435 -3.56 28.23 -5.99
N PRO A 436 -3.41 29.28 -6.83
CA PRO A 436 -4.41 30.35 -6.91
C PRO A 436 -5.70 29.95 -7.65
N ALA A 437 -5.70 28.80 -8.35
CA ALA A 437 -6.88 28.25 -9.03
C ALA A 437 -7.69 27.26 -8.16
N TRP A 438 -7.25 26.99 -6.93
CA TRP A 438 -7.95 26.10 -6.01
C TRP A 438 -9.29 26.69 -5.55
N TRP A 439 -10.38 25.95 -5.72
CA TRP A 439 -11.76 26.35 -5.45
C TRP A 439 -12.30 25.87 -4.09
N GLY A 440 -11.61 24.90 -3.47
CA GLY A 440 -11.87 24.42 -2.13
C GLY A 440 -11.33 25.37 -1.08
N ASP A 441 -11.17 24.87 0.15
CA ASP A 441 -10.73 25.71 1.26
C ASP A 441 -9.28 26.21 1.07
N ARG A 442 -9.05 27.52 1.15
CA ARG A 442 -7.76 28.14 0.82
C ARG A 442 -6.66 27.62 1.76
N ALA A 443 -5.61 27.01 1.22
CA ALA A 443 -4.52 26.48 2.04
C ALA A 443 -3.86 27.57 2.90
N ARG A 444 -3.60 27.33 4.19
CA ARG A 444 -3.10 28.38 5.10
C ARG A 444 -1.66 28.80 4.78
N LEU A 445 -0.78 27.86 4.45
CA LEU A 445 0.62 28.14 4.06
C LEU A 445 0.75 28.80 2.67
N ASP A 446 1.84 29.53 2.46
CA ASP A 446 2.21 30.01 1.11
C ASP A 446 3.01 28.96 0.33
N ARG A 447 3.84 28.19 1.04
CA ARG A 447 4.84 27.30 0.47
C ARG A 447 5.07 26.07 1.34
N ILE A 448 5.36 24.95 0.71
CA ILE A 448 5.93 23.77 1.35
C ILE A 448 7.22 23.44 0.61
N ASP A 449 8.34 23.38 1.32
CA ASP A 449 9.61 22.89 0.80
C ASP A 449 9.83 21.46 1.28
N LEU A 450 9.79 20.51 0.35
CA LEU A 450 10.21 19.14 0.58
C LEU A 450 11.73 19.10 0.38
N VAL A 451 12.49 18.84 1.44
CA VAL A 451 13.96 18.90 1.43
C VAL A 451 14.52 17.49 1.62
N ALA A 452 15.34 17.03 0.68
CA ALA A 452 16.05 15.77 0.80
C ALA A 452 17.07 15.87 1.95
N VAL A 453 16.80 15.15 3.04
CA VAL A 453 17.68 15.09 4.20
C VAL A 453 17.89 13.62 4.56
N PRO A 454 19.12 13.08 4.40
CA PRO A 454 19.47 11.73 4.83
C PRO A 454 19.02 11.49 6.26
N VAL A 455 18.39 10.35 6.50
CA VAL A 455 17.53 10.15 7.68
C VAL A 455 18.29 10.40 8.99
N GLY A 456 19.56 9.96 9.06
CA GLY A 456 20.43 10.18 10.22
C GLY A 456 20.68 11.65 10.60
N LYS A 457 20.59 12.58 9.63
CA LYS A 457 20.87 14.02 9.82
C LYS A 457 19.62 14.85 10.16
N ARG A 458 18.44 14.22 10.21
CA ARG A 458 17.15 14.93 10.40
C ARG A 458 17.02 15.59 11.77
N LEU A 459 17.44 14.93 12.84
CA LEU A 459 17.32 15.47 14.20
C LEU A 459 18.19 16.73 14.40
N GLU A 460 19.42 16.69 13.90
CA GLU A 460 20.33 17.86 13.86
C GLU A 460 19.73 19.03 13.06
N ALA A 461 19.12 18.73 11.91
CA ALA A 461 18.49 19.72 11.04
C ALA A 461 17.20 20.33 11.63
N LEU A 462 16.44 19.58 12.42
CA LEU A 462 15.32 20.12 13.22
C LEU A 462 15.85 21.06 14.32
N GLY A 463 16.84 20.62 15.10
CA GLY A 463 17.45 21.41 16.19
C GLY A 463 18.12 22.71 15.73
N GLN A 464 18.73 22.71 14.54
CA GLN A 464 19.26 23.93 13.90
C GLN A 464 18.18 24.78 13.21
N GLY A 465 16.90 24.43 13.35
CA GLY A 465 15.79 25.16 12.76
C GLY A 465 15.75 25.15 11.23
N ARG A 466 16.48 24.23 10.56
CA ARG A 466 16.48 24.05 9.10
C ARG A 466 15.22 23.33 8.61
N LEU A 467 14.63 22.49 9.45
CA LEU A 467 13.39 21.75 9.24
C LEU A 467 12.30 22.17 10.24
N ASP A 468 11.05 21.88 9.91
CA ASP A 468 9.87 22.02 10.78
C ASP A 468 9.17 20.69 11.06
N ILE A 469 9.32 19.72 10.14
CA ILE A 469 8.82 18.34 10.28
C ILE A 469 9.82 17.34 9.67
N ALA A 470 10.02 16.20 10.32
CA ALA A 470 10.81 15.09 9.78
C ALA A 470 10.34 13.71 10.29
N ALA A 471 10.21 12.74 9.38
CA ALA A 471 10.03 11.34 9.74
C ALA A 471 11.36 10.70 10.19
N LEU A 472 11.30 9.89 11.24
CA LEU A 472 12.44 9.29 11.97
C LEU A 472 12.39 7.76 12.03
N ASP A 473 11.39 7.11 11.41
CA ASP A 473 11.21 5.65 11.39
C ASP A 473 12.50 4.89 10.98
N ARG A 474 13.12 5.31 9.87
CA ARG A 474 14.38 4.72 9.38
C ARG A 474 15.60 5.11 10.23
N ALA A 475 15.55 6.16 11.04
CA ALA A 475 16.64 6.56 11.95
C ALA A 475 16.74 5.60 13.15
N VAL A 476 15.61 4.97 13.48
CA VAL A 476 15.49 3.95 14.52
C VAL A 476 15.93 2.58 13.99
N ASP A 477 15.66 2.28 12.71
CA ASP A 477 16.14 1.06 12.04
C ASP A 477 17.64 1.09 11.68
N ASP A 478 18.22 2.27 11.40
CA ASP A 478 19.68 2.47 11.29
C ASP A 478 20.16 3.72 12.06
N PRO A 479 20.51 3.58 13.35
CA PRO A 479 21.07 4.66 14.15
C PRO A 479 22.56 4.95 13.85
N ALA A 480 23.26 4.12 13.04
CA ALA A 480 24.67 4.36 12.75
C ALA A 480 24.87 5.61 11.86
N GLY A 481 23.88 5.96 11.05
CA GLY A 481 23.84 7.24 10.31
C GLY A 481 23.55 8.47 11.19
N VAL A 482 23.13 8.30 12.46
CA VAL A 482 22.81 9.40 13.40
C VAL A 482 24.01 9.73 14.31
N VAL A 483 24.78 8.72 14.73
CA VAL A 483 25.84 8.87 15.74
C VAL A 483 27.19 9.15 15.08
N PRO A 484 27.87 10.28 15.38
CA PRO A 484 29.20 10.56 14.82
C PRO A 484 30.22 9.50 15.23
N ALA A 485 30.88 8.87 14.24
CA ALA A 485 31.81 7.75 14.42
C ALA A 485 32.96 8.00 15.41
N ALA A 486 33.31 9.27 15.66
CA ALA A 486 34.29 9.67 16.68
C ALA A 486 33.88 9.34 18.14
N THR A 487 32.62 8.94 18.37
CA THR A 487 32.10 8.54 19.70
C THR A 487 31.92 7.03 19.86
N ALA A 488 32.41 6.22 18.91
CA ALA A 488 32.28 4.77 18.90
C ALA A 488 33.14 4.06 19.98
N ALA A 489 32.66 4.09 21.22
CA ALA A 489 32.96 3.04 22.20
C ALA A 489 32.54 1.67 21.62
N PRO A 490 33.22 0.56 21.98
CA PRO A 490 33.04 -0.72 21.30
C PRO A 490 31.62 -1.27 21.47
N ALA A 491 30.85 -1.22 20.39
CA ALA A 491 29.58 -1.91 20.18
C ALA A 491 28.65 -1.98 21.41
N ALA A 492 28.29 -0.81 21.96
CA ALA A 492 27.14 -0.72 22.87
C ALA A 492 25.89 -1.34 22.21
N ASP A 493 25.04 -1.99 23.00
CA ASP A 493 23.99 -2.85 22.48
C ASP A 493 23.02 -2.06 21.60
N SER A 494 22.59 -2.62 20.46
CA SER A 494 21.88 -1.84 19.42
C SER A 494 20.49 -1.31 19.84
N ALA A 495 20.04 -1.64 21.05
CA ALA A 495 18.85 -1.09 21.69
C ALA A 495 19.12 0.34 22.14
N ASP A 496 20.28 0.57 22.74
CA ASP A 496 20.62 1.84 23.36
C ASP A 496 20.82 2.93 22.31
N ALA A 497 21.40 2.58 21.16
CA ALA A 497 21.55 3.46 20.02
C ALA A 497 20.19 3.87 19.40
N ALA A 498 19.36 2.91 18.99
CA ALA A 498 18.05 3.19 18.40
C ALA A 498 17.12 3.91 19.41
N GLY A 499 17.13 3.47 20.66
CA GLY A 499 16.41 4.12 21.76
C GLY A 499 16.96 5.50 22.11
N ALA A 500 18.26 5.78 21.87
CA ALA A 500 18.82 7.11 22.05
C ALA A 500 18.34 8.08 20.95
N VAL A 501 18.22 7.63 19.69
CA VAL A 501 17.59 8.44 18.62
C VAL A 501 16.17 8.84 19.02
N TYR A 502 15.38 7.85 19.47
CA TYR A 502 14.02 8.05 19.96
C TYR A 502 13.96 9.04 21.15
N ARG A 503 14.72 8.80 22.22
CA ARG A 503 14.77 9.69 23.41
C ARG A 503 15.27 11.10 23.09
N SER A 504 16.18 11.23 22.12
CA SER A 504 16.70 12.54 21.69
C SER A 504 15.68 13.32 20.84
N ALA A 505 14.74 12.63 20.19
CA ALA A 505 13.60 13.25 19.51
C ALA A 505 12.51 13.69 20.50
N GLU A 506 12.23 12.91 21.55
CA GLU A 506 11.32 13.33 22.64
C GLU A 506 11.89 14.48 23.47
N ALA A 507 13.21 14.59 23.59
CA ALA A 507 13.88 15.65 24.34
C ALA A 507 14.21 16.92 23.51
N LEU A 508 13.84 16.98 22.22
CA LEU A 508 14.21 18.09 21.33
C LEU A 508 13.39 19.36 21.62
N PRO A 509 13.99 20.47 22.09
CA PRO A 509 13.22 21.65 22.49
C PRO A 509 12.50 22.31 21.31
N GLY A 510 11.20 22.59 21.46
CA GLY A 510 10.37 23.21 20.42
C GLY A 510 9.72 22.22 19.45
N PHE A 511 9.76 20.92 19.74
CA PHE A 511 9.22 19.84 18.91
C PHE A 511 8.49 18.77 19.75
N GLN A 512 7.49 18.14 19.15
CA GLN A 512 6.80 16.95 19.66
C GLN A 512 7.04 15.76 18.73
N LEU A 513 7.32 14.58 19.32
CA LEU A 513 7.42 13.32 18.60
C LEU A 513 6.03 12.68 18.44
N ARG A 514 5.50 12.73 17.22
CA ARG A 514 4.24 12.06 16.82
C ARG A 514 4.45 10.58 16.59
N LYS A 515 3.47 9.77 17.00
CA LYS A 515 3.56 8.30 17.05
C LYS A 515 2.27 7.65 16.56
N ALA A 516 2.35 6.93 15.44
CA ALA A 516 1.25 6.13 14.90
C ALA A 516 1.70 4.72 14.49
N ALA A 517 0.73 3.85 14.27
CA ALA A 517 0.88 2.66 13.44
C ALA A 517 1.10 3.14 12.00
N GLY A 518 2.20 2.74 11.36
CA GLY A 518 2.45 3.07 9.97
C GLY A 518 1.67 2.13 9.04
N ALA A 519 1.37 2.60 7.83
CA ALA A 519 0.84 1.78 6.73
C ALA A 519 1.92 0.83 6.15
N ALA A 520 2.57 0.04 7.01
CA ALA A 520 3.61 -0.93 6.67
C ALA A 520 3.78 -1.97 7.79
N TYR A 521 4.17 -3.20 7.45
CA TYR A 521 4.40 -4.28 8.41
C TYR A 521 5.70 -5.03 8.18
N THR A 522 6.27 -5.61 9.24
CA THR A 522 7.47 -6.46 9.16
C THR A 522 7.06 -7.93 9.32
N GLN A 523 7.62 -8.81 8.47
CA GLN A 523 7.35 -10.24 8.51
C GLN A 523 8.61 -11.11 8.45
N LEU A 524 8.49 -12.35 8.90
CA LEU A 524 9.42 -13.45 8.63
C LEU A 524 8.84 -14.32 7.50
N THR A 525 9.51 -14.37 6.35
CA THR A 525 9.08 -15.11 5.16
C THR A 525 9.74 -16.49 5.12
N LEU A 526 8.98 -17.56 4.81
CA LEU A 526 9.46 -18.94 4.76
C LEU A 526 9.52 -19.43 3.30
N ASN A 527 10.71 -19.66 2.75
CA ASN A 527 10.88 -20.10 1.36
C ASN A 527 10.59 -21.59 1.18
N GLY A 528 9.32 -21.95 1.00
CA GLY A 528 8.88 -23.31 0.72
C GLY A 528 9.21 -23.82 -0.69
N GLY A 529 9.82 -23.00 -1.55
CA GLY A 529 10.31 -23.44 -2.86
C GLY A 529 11.54 -24.34 -2.82
N ARG A 530 12.22 -24.47 -1.65
CA ARG A 530 13.49 -25.21 -1.55
C ARG A 530 13.73 -25.86 -0.18
N GLY A 531 14.78 -26.67 -0.10
CA GLY A 531 15.40 -27.08 1.17
C GLY A 531 14.48 -27.86 2.13
N PRO A 532 14.73 -27.77 3.45
CA PRO A 532 13.87 -28.38 4.47
C PRO A 532 12.44 -27.82 4.47
N LEU A 533 12.29 -26.54 4.11
CA LEU A 533 11.01 -25.80 4.14
C LEU A 533 10.06 -26.17 3.00
N ALA A 534 10.48 -26.96 2.00
CA ALA A 534 9.56 -27.55 1.03
C ALA A 534 8.50 -28.46 1.70
N ASP A 535 8.83 -29.10 2.83
CA ASP A 535 7.88 -29.87 3.63
C ASP A 535 6.99 -28.94 4.48
N PRO A 536 5.65 -28.88 4.27
CA PRO A 536 4.77 -27.98 5.02
C PRO A 536 4.79 -28.24 6.53
N ARG A 537 5.16 -29.44 6.97
CA ARG A 537 5.30 -29.75 8.41
C ARG A 537 6.49 -29.03 9.02
N VAL A 538 7.57 -28.84 8.27
CA VAL A 538 8.75 -28.08 8.70
C VAL A 538 8.44 -26.57 8.71
N ARG A 539 7.69 -26.05 7.72
CA ARG A 539 7.18 -24.66 7.77
C ARG A 539 6.33 -24.40 9.01
N ARG A 540 5.32 -25.24 9.23
CA ARG A 540 4.44 -25.18 10.42
C ARG A 540 5.22 -25.34 11.73
N ALA A 541 6.28 -26.15 11.77
CA ALA A 541 7.13 -26.26 12.95
C ALA A 541 7.94 -24.99 13.22
N VAL A 542 8.51 -24.35 12.19
CA VAL A 542 9.16 -23.03 12.31
C VAL A 542 8.15 -21.99 12.79
N ALA A 543 6.97 -21.94 12.18
CA ALA A 543 5.94 -20.96 12.52
C ALA A 543 5.38 -21.10 13.94
N ARG A 544 5.28 -22.33 14.47
CA ARG A 544 4.87 -22.61 15.86
C ARG A 544 5.97 -22.40 16.90
N ALA A 545 7.24 -22.38 16.49
CA ALA A 545 8.39 -22.26 17.39
C ALA A 545 8.81 -20.81 17.67
N VAL A 546 8.52 -19.89 16.75
CA VAL A 546 8.90 -18.47 16.82
C VAL A 546 7.94 -17.71 17.75
N ASP A 547 8.48 -17.05 18.76
CA ASP A 547 7.71 -16.23 19.70
C ASP A 547 7.56 -14.80 19.15
N ARG A 548 6.46 -14.59 18.41
CA ARG A 548 6.14 -13.28 17.82
C ARG A 548 5.98 -12.17 18.87
N GLN A 549 5.48 -12.49 20.07
CA GLN A 549 5.30 -11.49 21.14
C GLN A 549 6.64 -11.08 21.74
N HIS A 550 7.54 -12.03 21.99
CA HIS A 550 8.93 -11.75 22.39
C HIS A 550 9.67 -10.89 21.34
N ILE A 551 9.42 -11.13 20.04
CA ILE A 551 9.97 -10.30 18.97
C ILE A 551 9.38 -8.88 18.99
N ALA A 552 8.05 -8.73 19.09
CA ALA A 552 7.39 -7.43 19.19
C ALA A 552 7.87 -6.65 20.44
N ASP A 553 8.01 -7.32 21.57
CA ASP A 553 8.58 -6.79 22.81
C ASP A 553 10.01 -6.26 22.61
N ALA A 554 10.89 -7.07 22.01
CA ALA A 554 12.31 -6.77 21.83
C ALA A 554 12.61 -5.66 20.79
N VAL A 555 11.61 -5.32 19.96
CA VAL A 555 11.66 -4.23 18.97
C VAL A 555 10.92 -2.98 19.46
N LEU A 556 9.66 -3.09 19.92
CA LEU A 556 8.78 -1.93 20.10
C LEU A 556 8.88 -1.28 21.50
N LYS A 557 9.07 -2.07 22.57
CA LYS A 557 9.19 -1.54 23.95
C LYS A 557 10.37 -0.56 24.15
N PRO A 558 11.56 -0.75 23.52
CA PRO A 558 12.64 0.24 23.54
C PRO A 558 12.28 1.66 23.05
N PHE A 559 11.16 1.80 22.33
CA PHE A 559 10.65 3.07 21.78
C PHE A 559 9.35 3.51 22.47
N GLY A 560 9.00 2.94 23.62
CA GLY A 560 7.77 3.29 24.35
C GLY A 560 6.47 2.97 23.60
N LEU A 561 6.52 2.11 22.57
CA LEU A 561 5.38 1.75 21.73
C LEU A 561 4.65 0.51 22.29
N PRO A 562 3.33 0.37 22.03
CA PRO A 562 2.60 -0.86 22.29
C PRO A 562 3.21 -2.03 21.49
N ALA A 563 3.64 -3.08 22.19
CA ALA A 563 4.19 -4.28 21.57
C ALA A 563 3.05 -5.22 21.13
N VAL A 564 2.36 -4.83 20.05
CA VAL A 564 1.24 -5.60 19.48
C VAL A 564 1.75 -6.45 18.31
N THR A 565 1.48 -7.76 18.35
CA THR A 565 1.77 -8.65 17.22
C THR A 565 0.74 -8.47 16.11
N LEU A 566 1.18 -8.52 14.85
CA LEU A 566 0.25 -8.54 13.72
C LEU A 566 -0.24 -9.98 13.48
N GLY A 567 -1.56 -10.17 13.44
CA GLY A 567 -2.23 -11.48 13.41
C GLY A 567 -2.96 -11.81 12.11
N ASN A 568 -2.76 -10.99 11.08
CA ASN A 568 -3.44 -11.09 9.79
C ASN A 568 -2.44 -10.73 8.68
N HIS A 569 -2.53 -11.38 7.52
CA HIS A 569 -1.68 -11.11 6.35
C HIS A 569 -2.27 -10.05 5.40
N LEU A 570 -3.57 -9.81 5.46
CA LEU A 570 -4.29 -8.98 4.48
C LEU A 570 -4.75 -7.64 5.07
N LEU A 571 -4.94 -7.57 6.39
CA LEU A 571 -5.39 -6.37 7.11
C LEU A 571 -4.36 -5.99 8.20
N LEU A 572 -4.06 -4.69 8.33
CA LEU A 572 -3.31 -4.15 9.46
C LEU A 572 -4.21 -3.92 10.69
N ALA A 573 -3.60 -3.82 11.87
CA ALA A 573 -4.31 -3.86 13.15
C ALA A 573 -5.12 -2.59 13.48
N ASP A 574 -4.98 -1.55 12.65
CA ASP A 574 -5.75 -0.31 12.65
C ASP A 574 -6.87 -0.27 11.59
N GLN A 575 -6.94 -1.24 10.66
CA GLN A 575 -7.92 -1.26 9.58
C GLN A 575 -9.27 -1.87 10.01
N ASP A 576 -10.37 -1.31 9.47
CA ASP A 576 -11.72 -1.84 9.71
C ASP A 576 -11.84 -3.30 9.27
N GLY A 577 -12.41 -4.14 10.13
CA GLY A 577 -12.60 -5.57 9.88
C GLY A 577 -11.41 -6.47 10.26
N TYR A 578 -10.30 -5.93 10.78
CA TYR A 578 -9.16 -6.70 11.29
C TYR A 578 -9.55 -7.78 12.32
N GLN A 579 -8.97 -8.97 12.17
CA GLN A 579 -9.11 -10.10 13.11
C GLN A 579 -7.77 -10.86 13.17
N ASP A 580 -7.37 -11.31 14.37
CA ASP A 580 -6.22 -12.20 14.53
C ASP A 580 -6.64 -13.65 14.24
N ASN A 581 -6.13 -14.20 13.14
CA ASN A 581 -6.41 -15.58 12.72
C ASN A 581 -5.28 -16.55 13.08
N THR A 582 -4.30 -16.14 13.88
CA THR A 582 -3.08 -16.94 14.13
C THR A 582 -3.35 -18.26 14.84
N ALA A 583 -4.52 -18.40 15.47
CA ALA A 583 -5.04 -19.68 15.96
C ALA A 583 -5.11 -20.78 14.87
N ALA A 584 -5.18 -20.41 13.59
CA ALA A 584 -5.12 -21.32 12.44
C ALA A 584 -3.76 -22.03 12.28
N LEU A 585 -2.67 -21.50 12.85
CA LEU A 585 -1.42 -22.26 13.02
C LEU A 585 -1.60 -23.48 13.94
N GLY A 586 -2.62 -23.48 14.80
CA GLY A 586 -2.77 -24.38 15.93
C GLY A 586 -1.81 -24.04 17.08
N ARG A 587 -1.55 -25.02 17.95
CA ARG A 587 -0.70 -24.86 19.15
C ARG A 587 0.70 -24.32 18.82
N THR A 588 0.98 -23.08 19.19
CA THR A 588 2.28 -22.40 19.02
C THR A 588 3.18 -22.64 20.24
N ASP A 589 3.74 -23.85 20.35
CA ASP A 589 4.74 -24.16 21.38
C ASP A 589 5.85 -25.10 20.89
N ARG A 590 6.86 -25.27 21.75
CA ARG A 590 8.06 -26.10 21.51
C ARG A 590 7.73 -27.58 21.26
N GLU A 591 6.68 -28.11 21.88
CA GLU A 591 6.27 -29.50 21.75
C GLU A 591 5.53 -29.72 20.43
N ALA A 592 4.55 -28.87 20.10
CA ALA A 592 3.82 -28.89 18.83
C ALA A 592 4.73 -28.69 17.60
N ALA A 593 5.81 -27.92 17.76
CA ALA A 593 6.85 -27.82 16.74
C ALA A 593 7.75 -29.08 16.69
N ALA A 594 8.11 -29.66 17.84
CA ALA A 594 8.89 -30.90 17.89
C ALA A 594 8.13 -32.12 17.30
N GLU A 595 6.83 -32.24 17.57
CA GLU A 595 5.92 -33.25 16.99
C GLU A 595 5.97 -33.24 15.46
N LEU A 596 5.82 -32.04 14.86
CA LEU A 596 5.87 -31.85 13.41
C LEU A 596 7.25 -32.19 12.82
N LEU A 597 8.33 -31.89 13.53
CA LEU A 597 9.70 -32.19 13.09
C LEU A 597 10.00 -33.70 13.14
N GLU A 598 9.59 -34.40 14.20
CA GLU A 598 9.68 -35.86 14.28
C GLU A 598 8.83 -36.53 13.19
N ALA A 599 7.60 -36.04 12.95
CA ALA A 599 6.74 -36.52 11.85
C ALA A 599 7.35 -36.27 10.46
N ALA A 600 8.13 -35.19 10.29
CA ALA A 600 8.95 -34.92 9.11
C ALA A 600 10.30 -35.67 9.08
N GLY A 601 10.60 -36.49 10.09
CA GLY A 601 11.80 -37.33 10.16
C GLY A 601 13.07 -36.61 10.63
N TRP A 602 12.97 -35.41 11.19
CA TRP A 602 14.08 -34.63 11.72
C TRP A 602 14.29 -34.92 13.21
N LYS A 603 15.25 -35.79 13.54
CA LYS A 603 15.40 -36.35 14.90
C LYS A 603 16.52 -35.70 15.69
N VAL A 604 16.29 -35.44 16.98
CA VAL A 604 17.34 -34.99 17.92
C VAL A 604 18.43 -36.06 18.01
N GLY A 605 19.70 -35.67 17.88
CA GLY A 605 20.83 -36.60 18.03
C GLY A 605 20.95 -37.63 16.89
N GLY A 606 20.24 -37.47 15.78
CA GLY A 606 20.50 -38.25 14.57
C GLY A 606 21.95 -38.05 14.10
N ALA A 607 22.58 -39.10 13.58
CA ALA A 607 23.98 -39.06 13.16
C ALA A 607 24.21 -37.95 12.12
N ILE A 608 25.08 -36.99 12.45
CA ILE A 608 25.53 -35.94 11.53
C ILE A 608 26.80 -36.42 10.85
N THR A 609 26.75 -36.60 9.53
CA THR A 609 27.90 -36.98 8.72
C THR A 609 28.56 -35.73 8.17
N THR A 610 29.54 -35.21 8.90
CA THR A 610 30.43 -34.15 8.39
C THR A 610 31.15 -34.68 7.13
N PRO A 611 31.09 -33.99 5.97
CA PRO A 611 31.91 -34.34 4.83
C PRO A 611 33.40 -34.28 5.22
N ALA A 612 34.17 -35.30 4.85
CA ALA A 612 35.62 -35.23 4.99
C ALA A 612 36.17 -34.10 4.10
N PRO A 613 37.19 -33.34 4.54
CA PRO A 613 37.83 -32.35 3.68
C PRO A 613 38.49 -33.06 2.48
N ASP A 614 38.25 -32.55 1.28
CA ASP A 614 38.67 -33.20 0.05
C ASP A 614 40.17 -33.03 -0.21
N THR A 615 40.99 -33.91 0.39
CA THR A 615 42.47 -33.87 0.28
C THR A 615 42.99 -34.33 -1.08
N SER A 616 42.11 -34.49 -2.08
CA SER A 616 42.41 -34.95 -3.43
C SER A 616 43.12 -33.88 -4.29
N ALA A 617 42.91 -32.59 -4.00
CA ALA A 617 43.40 -31.46 -4.80
C ALA A 617 44.90 -31.12 -4.67
N SER A 618 45.72 -31.98 -4.05
CA SER A 618 47.14 -31.70 -3.75
C SER A 618 48.11 -32.75 -4.31
N ARG A 619 48.04 -33.04 -5.63
CA ARG A 619 49.07 -33.89 -6.28
C ARG A 619 49.19 -33.81 -7.82
N SER A 620 49.30 -32.61 -8.41
CA SER A 620 49.61 -32.46 -9.86
C SER A 620 50.29 -31.14 -10.25
N ALA A 621 51.47 -30.85 -9.67
CA ALA A 621 52.36 -29.79 -10.16
C ALA A 621 53.47 -30.39 -11.05
N GLY A 622 53.35 -30.23 -12.37
CA GLY A 622 54.31 -30.67 -13.38
C GLY A 622 54.01 -29.97 -14.72
N ALA A 623 55.02 -29.50 -15.45
CA ALA A 623 54.87 -28.36 -16.36
C ALA A 623 55.10 -28.65 -17.86
N SER A 624 54.38 -27.89 -18.70
CA SER A 624 54.79 -27.37 -20.03
C SER A 624 54.78 -28.31 -21.27
N PRO A 625 54.70 -27.78 -22.52
CA PRO A 625 53.92 -26.60 -22.96
C PRO A 625 53.30 -26.65 -24.40
N GLY A 626 52.09 -26.09 -24.57
CA GLY A 626 51.55 -25.54 -25.85
C GLY A 626 51.11 -26.51 -26.96
N PRO A 627 50.58 -26.03 -28.12
CA PRO A 627 50.32 -24.63 -28.51
C PRO A 627 48.84 -24.34 -28.92
N SER A 628 48.61 -23.15 -29.51
CA SER A 628 47.34 -22.46 -29.81
C SER A 628 46.40 -23.01 -30.89
N ALA A 629 45.09 -22.70 -30.77
CA ALA A 629 44.15 -22.51 -31.87
C ALA A 629 43.18 -21.34 -31.57
N GLY A 630 42.57 -20.72 -32.60
CA GLY A 630 41.84 -19.44 -32.51
C GLY A 630 40.32 -19.52 -32.28
N PRO A 631 39.63 -18.36 -32.20
CA PRO A 631 38.22 -18.26 -31.82
C PRO A 631 37.23 -18.44 -32.98
N SER A 632 35.97 -18.75 -32.64
CA SER A 632 34.80 -18.55 -33.50
C SER A 632 33.61 -18.08 -32.65
N ALA A 633 32.58 -17.50 -33.27
CA ALA A 633 31.57 -16.66 -32.60
C ALA A 633 30.12 -17.01 -32.97
N HIS A 634 29.17 -16.29 -32.34
CA HIS A 634 27.69 -16.40 -32.50
C HIS A 634 27.11 -17.70 -31.86
N ALA A 635 25.84 -17.79 -31.44
CA ALA A 635 24.71 -16.84 -31.35
C ALA A 635 23.79 -17.31 -30.18
N SER A 636 22.77 -16.59 -29.67
CA SER A 636 22.16 -15.28 -29.95
C SER A 636 21.45 -14.78 -28.67
N ALA A 637 21.01 -13.52 -28.62
CA ALA A 637 20.16 -13.00 -27.53
C ALA A 637 18.66 -12.95 -27.92
N GLY A 638 17.78 -13.32 -26.98
CA GLY A 638 16.33 -13.14 -27.07
C GLY A 638 15.81 -12.41 -25.82
N PRO A 639 14.72 -11.63 -25.91
CA PRO A 639 14.29 -10.75 -24.81
C PRO A 639 13.58 -11.54 -23.70
N SER A 640 14.08 -11.41 -22.46
CA SER A 640 13.35 -11.80 -21.26
C SER A 640 12.68 -10.57 -20.66
N ALA A 641 11.41 -10.70 -20.26
CA ALA A 641 10.63 -9.60 -19.68
C ALA A 641 10.97 -9.42 -18.20
N SER A 642 11.32 -8.19 -17.80
CA SER A 642 11.62 -7.86 -16.40
C SER A 642 10.34 -7.76 -15.56
N ALA A 643 10.12 -8.72 -14.66
CA ALA A 643 9.12 -8.60 -13.61
C ALA A 643 9.52 -7.46 -12.66
N SER A 644 8.63 -6.48 -12.47
CA SER A 644 8.86 -5.33 -11.61
C SER A 644 8.20 -5.52 -10.25
N ALA A 645 8.98 -5.32 -9.18
CA ALA A 645 8.53 -5.43 -7.80
C ALA A 645 8.91 -4.15 -7.03
N SER A 646 7.93 -3.41 -6.55
CA SER A 646 8.11 -2.14 -5.84
C SER A 646 8.41 -2.35 -4.35
N ALA A 647 9.59 -2.87 -4.04
CA ALA A 647 10.17 -2.78 -2.70
C ALA A 647 11.01 -1.49 -2.60
N SER A 648 10.78 -0.65 -1.59
CA SER A 648 11.41 0.68 -1.52
C SER A 648 12.88 0.64 -1.05
N ALA A 649 13.80 0.35 -1.97
CA ALA A 649 15.24 0.56 -1.82
C ALA A 649 15.69 1.67 -2.80
N SER A 650 15.95 2.87 -2.27
CA SER A 650 16.09 4.10 -3.09
C SER A 650 17.30 4.95 -2.66
N GLU A 651 18.50 4.41 -2.80
CA GLU A 651 19.75 5.17 -2.74
C GLU A 651 20.63 4.80 -3.94
N SER A 652 20.92 5.78 -4.79
CA SER A 652 21.73 5.60 -6.00
C SER A 652 22.61 6.84 -6.22
N GLU A 653 23.73 6.92 -5.50
CA GLU A 653 24.78 7.90 -5.81
C GLU A 653 25.53 7.49 -7.08
N SER A 654 25.90 8.48 -7.90
CA SER A 654 26.44 8.25 -9.24
C SER A 654 27.92 7.89 -9.23
N ALA A 655 28.26 6.66 -9.61
CA ALA A 655 29.63 6.22 -9.86
C ALA A 655 29.95 6.21 -11.38
N SER A 656 31.04 6.88 -11.78
CA SER A 656 31.57 6.78 -13.15
C SER A 656 32.19 5.41 -13.41
N ALA A 657 32.06 4.90 -14.64
CA ALA A 657 32.55 3.57 -14.99
C ALA A 657 34.07 3.44 -14.88
N VAL A 658 34.51 2.38 -14.18
CA VAL A 658 35.88 1.87 -14.15
C VAL A 658 35.80 0.38 -14.56
N PRO A 659 36.67 -0.12 -15.45
CA PRO A 659 36.50 -1.46 -16.02
C PRO A 659 36.66 -2.58 -14.97
N ALA A 660 35.88 -3.64 -15.15
CA ALA A 660 35.83 -4.76 -14.20
C ALA A 660 37.17 -5.51 -14.10
N ALA A 661 37.79 -5.46 -12.93
CA ALA A 661 38.82 -6.42 -12.53
C ALA A 661 38.14 -7.74 -12.13
N ALA A 662 38.69 -8.87 -12.59
CA ALA A 662 38.12 -10.18 -12.28
C ALA A 662 38.19 -10.48 -10.77
N THR A 663 37.04 -10.65 -10.12
CA THR A 663 36.95 -11.03 -8.72
C THR A 663 37.44 -12.46 -8.53
N ALA A 664 38.54 -12.63 -7.77
CA ALA A 664 38.91 -13.94 -7.27
C ALA A 664 37.81 -14.48 -6.35
N ALA A 665 37.53 -15.78 -6.42
CA ALA A 665 36.47 -16.39 -5.62
C ALA A 665 36.77 -16.26 -4.12
N THR A 666 35.85 -15.63 -3.38
CA THR A 666 35.88 -15.60 -1.92
C THR A 666 35.90 -17.04 -1.39
N PRO A 667 36.80 -17.40 -0.45
CA PRO A 667 36.80 -18.74 0.14
C PRO A 667 35.46 -19.02 0.83
N ALA A 668 34.99 -20.27 0.75
CA ALA A 668 33.76 -20.68 1.39
C ALA A 668 33.78 -20.36 2.90
N PRO A 669 32.68 -19.88 3.48
CA PRO A 669 32.63 -19.57 4.91
C PRO A 669 32.91 -20.82 5.74
N ALA A 670 33.62 -20.64 6.86
CA ALA A 670 33.93 -21.75 7.77
C ALA A 670 32.63 -22.46 8.21
N PRO A 671 32.62 -23.81 8.31
CA PRO A 671 31.41 -24.55 8.64
C PRO A 671 30.89 -24.13 10.01
N VAL A 672 29.63 -23.65 10.03
CA VAL A 672 28.96 -23.20 11.26
C VAL A 672 28.96 -24.34 12.29
N PRO A 673 29.46 -24.13 13.53
CA PRO A 673 29.46 -25.17 14.55
C PRO A 673 28.02 -25.62 14.85
N VAL A 674 27.70 -26.88 14.55
CA VAL A 674 26.36 -27.43 14.77
C VAL A 674 26.18 -27.73 16.26
N PRO A 675 25.24 -27.08 16.98
CA PRO A 675 25.07 -27.30 18.42
C PRO A 675 24.60 -28.72 18.75
N ALA A 676 25.05 -29.24 19.88
CA ALA A 676 24.52 -30.48 20.43
C ALA A 676 23.00 -30.37 20.65
N GLY A 677 22.25 -31.39 20.21
CA GLY A 677 20.78 -31.37 20.22
C GLY A 677 20.12 -30.83 18.93
N THR A 678 20.90 -30.35 17.96
CA THR A 678 20.39 -30.08 16.60
C THR A 678 19.74 -31.34 16.01
N ARG A 679 18.61 -31.16 15.33
CA ARG A 679 17.91 -32.25 14.64
C ARG A 679 18.61 -32.60 13.33
N ALA A 680 18.62 -33.88 12.97
CA ALA A 680 19.20 -34.35 11.73
C ALA A 680 18.27 -35.32 10.97
N ARG A 681 18.41 -35.36 9.65
CA ARG A 681 17.70 -36.28 8.74
C ARG A 681 18.65 -36.71 7.63
N GLY A 682 18.94 -38.02 7.55
CA GLY A 682 19.82 -38.59 6.52
C GLY A 682 21.24 -38.01 6.50
N GLY A 683 21.90 -37.96 7.66
CA GLY A 683 23.27 -37.42 7.79
C GLY A 683 23.38 -35.90 7.90
N LYS A 684 22.33 -35.15 7.51
CA LYS A 684 22.36 -33.68 7.44
C LYS A 684 21.66 -33.03 8.64
N PRO A 685 22.24 -31.98 9.26
CA PRO A 685 21.58 -31.20 10.30
C PRO A 685 20.48 -30.30 9.71
N LEU A 686 19.53 -29.89 10.56
CA LEU A 686 18.46 -28.95 10.20
C LEU A 686 18.94 -27.50 10.37
N THR A 687 19.72 -27.05 9.40
CA THR A 687 20.18 -25.66 9.27
C THR A 687 19.29 -24.91 8.28
N LEU A 688 19.04 -23.61 8.51
CA LEU A 688 18.30 -22.70 7.64
C LEU A 688 19.06 -21.36 7.49
N ASP A 689 19.23 -20.88 6.26
CA ASP A 689 19.76 -19.54 5.98
C ASP A 689 18.73 -18.46 6.33
N LEU A 690 19.07 -17.54 7.23
CA LEU A 690 18.22 -16.43 7.68
C LEU A 690 18.74 -15.08 7.14
N LEU A 691 18.21 -14.66 5.99
CA LEU A 691 18.63 -13.45 5.29
C LEU A 691 18.13 -12.17 5.98
N ILE A 692 19.03 -11.20 6.18
CA ILE A 692 18.73 -9.86 6.70
C ILE A 692 19.52 -8.76 5.97
N PRO A 693 19.00 -7.52 5.88
CA PRO A 693 19.77 -6.39 5.39
C PRO A 693 20.83 -5.96 6.42
N SER A 694 22.05 -5.69 5.94
CA SER A 694 23.24 -5.38 6.76
C SER A 694 23.16 -4.06 7.51
N GLY A 695 22.39 -3.08 7.05
CA GLY A 695 22.15 -1.83 7.78
C GLY A 695 21.28 -2.01 9.03
N SER A 696 20.16 -2.72 8.91
CA SER A 696 19.07 -2.68 9.91
C SER A 696 19.42 -3.29 11.28
N THR A 697 19.44 -2.46 12.33
CA THR A 697 19.53 -2.92 13.71
C THR A 697 18.31 -3.72 14.14
N THR A 698 17.13 -3.42 13.59
CA THR A 698 15.87 -4.14 13.84
C THR A 698 15.88 -5.53 13.23
N ALA A 699 16.32 -5.69 11.97
CA ALA A 699 16.46 -7.02 11.38
C ALA A 699 17.47 -7.89 12.14
N ARG A 700 18.57 -7.30 12.64
CA ARG A 700 19.52 -7.99 13.54
C ARG A 700 18.89 -8.40 14.89
N ARG A 701 17.91 -7.66 15.41
CA ARG A 701 17.17 -8.02 16.64
C ARG A 701 16.24 -9.21 16.39
N ILE A 702 15.41 -9.11 15.35
CA ILE A 702 14.48 -10.16 14.93
C ILE A 702 15.27 -11.45 14.65
N ALA A 703 16.39 -11.37 13.92
CA ALA A 703 17.20 -12.55 13.62
C ALA A 703 17.78 -13.23 14.86
N ARG A 704 18.24 -12.48 15.88
CA ARG A 704 18.70 -13.06 17.15
C ARG A 704 17.59 -13.78 17.90
N ALA A 705 16.40 -13.19 17.96
CA ALA A 705 15.23 -13.80 18.59
C ALA A 705 14.80 -15.08 17.83
N VAL A 706 14.61 -14.99 16.51
CA VAL A 706 14.26 -16.14 15.65
C VAL A 706 15.29 -17.28 15.76
N SER A 707 16.60 -16.99 15.72
CA SER A 707 17.63 -18.01 15.93
C SER A 707 17.59 -18.62 17.34
N ALA A 708 17.33 -17.82 18.39
CA ALA A 708 17.21 -18.33 19.76
C ALA A 708 15.94 -19.17 19.98
N ASP A 709 14.86 -18.87 19.26
CA ASP A 709 13.60 -19.60 19.27
C ASP A 709 13.72 -20.95 18.55
N LEU A 710 14.23 -20.91 17.32
CA LEU A 710 14.45 -22.10 16.50
C LEU A 710 15.50 -23.05 17.10
N ALA A 711 16.52 -22.52 17.79
CA ALA A 711 17.47 -23.35 18.54
C ALA A 711 16.79 -24.19 19.63
N ARG A 712 15.71 -23.70 20.28
CA ARG A 712 14.99 -24.49 21.30
C ARG A 712 14.33 -25.74 20.71
N VAL A 713 13.88 -25.70 19.46
CA VAL A 713 13.30 -26.88 18.76
C VAL A 713 14.34 -27.72 18.01
N GLY A 714 15.63 -27.35 18.08
CA GLY A 714 16.73 -28.07 17.43
C GLY A 714 16.94 -27.70 15.97
N ILE A 715 16.56 -26.49 15.57
CA ILE A 715 16.78 -25.90 14.24
C ILE A 715 17.89 -24.84 14.35
N VAL A 716 18.86 -24.85 13.45
CA VAL A 716 19.95 -23.85 13.41
C VAL A 716 19.64 -22.81 12.34
N ALA A 717 19.00 -21.71 12.71
CA ALA A 717 18.85 -20.57 11.80
C ALA A 717 20.12 -19.70 11.84
N VAL A 718 20.78 -19.54 10.69
CA VAL A 718 22.08 -18.84 10.54
C VAL A 718 21.85 -17.46 9.93
N PRO A 719 22.04 -16.35 10.67
CA PRO A 719 21.86 -15.02 10.13
C PRO A 719 22.90 -14.68 9.05
N ARG A 720 22.43 -14.40 7.83
CA ARG A 720 23.24 -13.93 6.69
C ARG A 720 22.87 -12.48 6.40
N ALA A 721 23.77 -11.57 6.78
CA ALA A 721 23.64 -10.15 6.47
C ALA A 721 24.17 -9.86 5.05
N VAL A 722 23.36 -9.22 4.21
CA VAL A 722 23.73 -8.80 2.85
C VAL A 722 23.46 -7.30 2.65
N ASP A 723 24.06 -6.70 1.63
CA ASP A 723 23.90 -5.26 1.37
C ASP A 723 22.45 -4.87 1.06
N GLY A 724 22.06 -3.65 1.45
CA GLY A 724 20.69 -3.14 1.30
C GLY A 724 20.24 -2.94 -0.15
N ALA A 725 21.15 -2.61 -1.07
CA ALA A 725 20.79 -2.41 -2.49
C ALA A 725 20.51 -3.74 -3.19
N GLY A 726 21.34 -4.75 -2.95
CA GLY A 726 21.16 -6.09 -3.53
C GLY A 726 20.10 -6.95 -2.84
N PHE A 727 19.74 -6.65 -1.59
CA PHE A 727 18.85 -7.48 -0.74
C PHE A 727 17.59 -7.98 -1.48
N PHE A 728 16.82 -7.08 -2.10
CA PHE A 728 15.57 -7.49 -2.78
C PHE A 728 15.82 -8.12 -4.16
N ALA A 729 16.66 -7.51 -5.00
CA ALA A 729 16.86 -7.93 -6.38
C ALA A 729 17.66 -9.24 -6.49
N ASP A 730 18.80 -9.32 -5.79
CA ASP A 730 19.77 -10.40 -5.96
C ASP A 730 19.48 -11.60 -5.04
N HIS A 731 18.76 -11.39 -3.92
CA HIS A 731 18.51 -12.45 -2.94
C HIS A 731 17.01 -12.79 -2.75
N ILE A 732 16.13 -11.83 -2.45
CA ILE A 732 14.71 -12.12 -2.21
C ILE A 732 14.00 -12.64 -3.47
N ALA A 733 14.11 -11.91 -4.59
CA ALA A 733 13.49 -12.31 -5.85
C ALA A 733 14.07 -13.64 -6.38
N ALA A 734 15.40 -13.77 -6.35
CA ALA A 734 16.12 -15.00 -6.73
C ALA A 734 15.80 -16.21 -5.84
N GLY A 735 15.38 -16.00 -4.58
CA GLY A 735 15.12 -17.08 -3.63
C GLY A 735 16.35 -17.61 -2.93
N ASP A 736 17.39 -16.77 -2.80
CA ASP A 736 18.61 -17.05 -2.05
C ASP A 736 18.43 -16.82 -0.53
N PHE A 737 17.47 -17.53 0.05
CA PHE A 737 17.22 -17.59 1.49
C PHE A 737 16.36 -18.82 1.82
N ASP A 738 16.42 -19.31 3.06
CA ASP A 738 15.39 -20.23 3.59
C ASP A 738 14.36 -19.43 4.40
N LEU A 739 14.85 -18.55 5.26
CA LEU A 739 14.08 -17.56 6.03
C LEU A 739 14.56 -16.15 5.67
N ALA A 740 13.68 -15.16 5.61
CA ALA A 740 14.06 -13.77 5.41
C ALA A 740 13.23 -12.81 6.25
N VAL A 741 13.87 -11.77 6.80
CA VAL A 741 13.18 -10.68 7.53
C VAL A 741 13.15 -9.45 6.64
N PHE A 742 11.95 -9.02 6.26
CA PHE A 742 11.71 -7.79 5.51
C PHE A 742 10.32 -7.22 5.81
N SER A 743 9.96 -6.14 5.12
CA SER A 743 8.74 -5.39 5.37
C SER A 743 8.04 -5.03 4.06
N TRP A 744 6.71 -5.01 4.10
CA TRP A 744 5.85 -4.53 3.03
C TRP A 744 5.17 -3.20 3.43
N PRO A 745 4.81 -2.33 2.47
CA PRO A 745 3.73 -1.38 2.70
C PRO A 745 2.42 -2.15 2.87
N GLY A 746 1.49 -1.64 3.68
CA GLY A 746 0.10 -2.13 3.71
C GLY A 746 -0.77 -1.31 2.75
N SER A 747 -1.79 -1.93 2.16
CA SER A 747 -2.70 -1.25 1.23
C SER A 747 -4.07 -0.88 1.85
N PRO A 748 -4.69 0.25 1.47
CA PRO A 748 -6.12 0.51 1.70
C PRO A 748 -7.06 -0.35 0.82
N ASN A 749 -6.56 -0.90 -0.30
CA ASN A 749 -7.28 -1.84 -1.16
C ASN A 749 -6.98 -3.31 -0.81
N THR A 750 -6.33 -3.54 0.35
CA THR A 750 -5.99 -4.81 1.01
C THR A 750 -5.96 -6.00 0.05
N VAL A 751 -7.05 -6.77 -0.06
CA VAL A 751 -7.13 -8.00 -0.87
C VAL A 751 -6.60 -7.83 -2.30
N ALA A 752 -6.95 -6.75 -3.00
CA ALA A 752 -6.60 -6.57 -4.41
C ALA A 752 -5.10 -6.31 -4.63
N ASP A 753 -4.46 -5.61 -3.70
CA ASP A 753 -3.04 -5.24 -3.78
C ASP A 753 -2.13 -6.26 -3.08
N GLU A 754 -2.61 -6.92 -2.02
CA GLU A 754 -1.89 -8.00 -1.31
C GLU A 754 -1.99 -9.35 -2.07
N ARG A 755 -3.02 -9.58 -2.90
CA ARG A 755 -3.20 -10.86 -3.65
C ARG A 755 -1.94 -11.38 -4.36
N PRO A 756 -1.13 -10.57 -5.07
CA PRO A 756 0.06 -11.05 -5.77
C PRO A 756 1.17 -11.60 -4.85
N LEU A 757 1.13 -11.30 -3.54
CA LEU A 757 2.09 -11.78 -2.55
C LEU A 757 1.79 -13.23 -2.13
N TYR A 758 0.54 -13.69 -2.29
CA TYR A 758 0.07 -15.02 -1.87
C TYR A 758 -0.37 -15.91 -3.05
N ALA A 759 -0.41 -15.36 -4.27
CA ALA A 759 -0.78 -16.07 -5.49
C ALA A 759 0.09 -17.33 -5.69
N LYS A 760 -0.52 -18.50 -5.95
CA LYS A 760 0.21 -19.76 -6.10
C LYS A 760 1.18 -19.68 -7.30
N PRO A 761 2.47 -20.02 -7.12
CA PRO A 761 3.43 -20.02 -8.23
C PRO A 761 3.00 -20.95 -9.37
N GLN A 762 3.01 -20.43 -10.60
CA GLN A 762 2.52 -21.14 -11.79
C GLN A 762 3.70 -21.68 -12.63
N PRO A 763 3.55 -22.81 -13.36
CA PRO A 763 4.59 -23.30 -14.25
C PRO A 763 4.91 -22.30 -15.37
N GLY A 764 6.18 -21.89 -15.49
CA GLY A 764 6.69 -21.03 -16.55
C GLY A 764 7.00 -21.80 -17.85
N PRO A 765 7.25 -21.08 -18.97
CA PRO A 765 7.55 -21.71 -20.27
C PRO A 765 8.85 -22.52 -20.30
N ASP A 766 9.76 -22.27 -19.38
CA ASP A 766 11.04 -22.96 -19.14
C ASP A 766 10.92 -24.09 -18.11
N GLY A 767 9.73 -24.30 -17.51
CA GLY A 767 9.48 -25.24 -16.43
C GLY A 767 9.86 -24.73 -15.04
N LEU A 768 10.38 -23.51 -14.90
CA LEU A 768 10.60 -22.86 -13.60
C LEU A 768 9.29 -22.21 -13.10
N PRO A 769 9.05 -22.13 -11.79
CA PRO A 769 7.85 -21.47 -11.27
C PRO A 769 7.91 -19.95 -11.45
N VAL A 770 6.89 -19.38 -12.06
CA VAL A 770 6.63 -17.93 -12.07
C VAL A 770 6.09 -17.56 -10.69
N VAL A 771 6.92 -16.92 -9.87
CA VAL A 771 6.63 -16.62 -8.46
C VAL A 771 5.96 -15.26 -8.21
N GLY A 772 6.06 -14.31 -9.15
CA GLY A 772 5.50 -12.96 -8.96
C GLY A 772 6.11 -12.26 -7.73
N LEU A 773 5.24 -11.80 -6.82
CA LEU A 773 5.63 -11.24 -5.51
C LEU A 773 5.59 -12.27 -4.37
N ASN A 774 5.19 -13.52 -4.65
CA ASN A 774 5.16 -14.62 -3.70
C ASN A 774 6.57 -15.16 -3.45
N TYR A 775 7.33 -14.44 -2.63
CA TYR A 775 8.69 -14.82 -2.24
C TYR A 775 8.75 -15.99 -1.24
N ALA A 776 7.64 -16.41 -0.65
CA ALA A 776 7.57 -17.68 0.08
C ALA A 776 7.55 -18.90 -0.87
N ARG A 777 7.07 -18.69 -2.11
CA ARG A 777 6.92 -19.71 -3.16
C ARG A 777 5.97 -20.84 -2.77
N THR A 778 4.93 -20.50 -2.00
CA THR A 778 3.91 -21.42 -1.46
C THR A 778 2.52 -20.82 -1.64
N GLY A 779 1.52 -21.66 -1.89
CA GLY A 779 0.15 -21.21 -2.11
C GLY A 779 -0.75 -22.35 -2.59
N THR A 780 -2.06 -22.15 -2.52
CA THR A 780 -3.07 -23.15 -2.89
C THR A 780 -4.13 -22.52 -3.78
N ASP A 781 -4.77 -23.34 -4.61
CA ASP A 781 -5.87 -22.90 -5.47
C ASP A 781 -7.11 -22.43 -4.66
N GLU A 782 -7.19 -22.81 -3.37
CA GLU A 782 -8.19 -22.30 -2.43
C GLU A 782 -7.87 -20.88 -1.96
N ILE A 783 -6.59 -20.57 -1.67
CA ILE A 783 -6.13 -19.21 -1.35
C ILE A 783 -6.37 -18.28 -2.54
N ASP A 784 -5.94 -18.68 -3.74
CA ASP A 784 -6.18 -17.91 -4.98
C ASP A 784 -7.67 -17.61 -5.17
N ARG A 785 -8.53 -18.64 -5.10
CA ARG A 785 -9.98 -18.52 -5.26
C ARG A 785 -10.60 -17.58 -4.21
N LEU A 786 -10.22 -17.69 -2.93
CA LEU A 786 -10.77 -16.84 -1.87
C LEU A 786 -10.36 -15.37 -2.04
N LEU A 787 -9.13 -15.11 -2.50
CA LEU A 787 -8.65 -13.76 -2.80
C LEU A 787 -9.34 -13.17 -4.05
N ASP A 788 -9.55 -13.96 -5.10
CA ASP A 788 -10.29 -13.55 -6.30
C ASP A 788 -11.77 -13.26 -5.98
N GLU A 789 -12.43 -14.11 -5.19
CA GLU A 789 -13.80 -13.91 -4.75
C GLU A 789 -13.93 -12.66 -3.85
N ALA A 790 -13.00 -12.46 -2.90
CA ALA A 790 -13.01 -11.30 -2.02
C ALA A 790 -12.77 -9.97 -2.78
N ALA A 791 -11.86 -9.95 -3.77
CA ALA A 791 -11.62 -8.76 -4.60
C ALA A 791 -12.79 -8.41 -5.53
N ALA A 792 -13.63 -9.39 -5.86
CA ALA A 792 -14.83 -9.24 -6.68
C ALA A 792 -16.12 -8.98 -5.85
N ALA A 793 -16.11 -9.23 -4.54
CA ALA A 793 -17.29 -9.11 -3.69
C ALA A 793 -17.71 -7.64 -3.50
N LEU A 794 -18.84 -7.25 -4.12
CA LEU A 794 -19.39 -5.89 -4.02
C LEU A 794 -20.22 -5.65 -2.76
N ASP A 795 -20.54 -6.72 -2.01
CA ASP A 795 -21.11 -6.63 -0.67
C ASP A 795 -19.97 -6.59 0.37
N PRO A 796 -19.88 -5.57 1.25
CA PRO A 796 -18.80 -5.46 2.23
C PRO A 796 -18.75 -6.58 3.27
N GLU A 797 -19.90 -7.16 3.67
CA GLU A 797 -19.93 -8.25 4.66
C GLU A 797 -19.36 -9.54 4.06
N GLU A 798 -19.78 -9.91 2.85
CA GLU A 798 -19.23 -11.03 2.09
C GLU A 798 -17.74 -10.84 1.77
N ALA A 799 -17.33 -9.63 1.36
CA ALA A 799 -15.93 -9.30 1.10
C ALA A 799 -15.06 -9.50 2.35
N ALA A 800 -15.49 -8.99 3.51
CA ALA A 800 -14.80 -9.19 4.77
C ALA A 800 -14.75 -10.68 5.17
N ARG A 801 -15.86 -11.41 5.01
CA ARG A 801 -15.95 -12.85 5.32
C ARG A 801 -14.97 -13.68 4.48
N LEU A 802 -14.88 -13.40 3.17
CA LEU A 802 -13.95 -14.07 2.25
C LEU A 802 -12.49 -13.69 2.55
N THR A 803 -12.23 -12.42 2.90
CA THR A 803 -10.91 -11.94 3.33
C THR A 803 -10.38 -12.73 4.54
N GLN A 804 -11.21 -12.91 5.58
CA GLN A 804 -10.79 -13.67 6.76
C GLN A 804 -10.60 -15.16 6.46
N GLN A 805 -11.38 -15.75 5.54
CA GLN A 805 -11.16 -17.12 5.10
C GLN A 805 -9.85 -17.27 4.31
N ALA A 806 -9.48 -16.30 3.47
CA ALA A 806 -8.19 -16.30 2.78
C ALA A 806 -7.02 -16.25 3.77
N ASP A 807 -7.05 -15.34 4.75
CA ASP A 807 -5.99 -15.21 5.76
C ASP A 807 -5.83 -16.47 6.63
N VAL A 808 -6.93 -17.09 7.07
CA VAL A 808 -6.91 -18.40 7.76
C VAL A 808 -6.17 -19.45 6.94
N ARG A 809 -6.40 -19.53 5.62
CA ARG A 809 -5.68 -20.47 4.75
C ARG A 809 -4.20 -20.14 4.58
N ILE A 810 -3.83 -18.85 4.55
CA ILE A 810 -2.42 -18.42 4.48
C ILE A 810 -1.67 -18.79 5.77
N TRP A 811 -2.30 -18.63 6.95
CA TRP A 811 -1.77 -19.13 8.22
C TRP A 811 -1.65 -20.67 8.24
N GLU A 812 -2.68 -21.41 7.80
CA GLU A 812 -2.61 -22.87 7.71
C GLU A 812 -1.46 -23.34 6.81
N GLU A 813 -1.14 -22.64 5.72
CA GLU A 813 -0.04 -22.97 4.80
C GLU A 813 1.36 -22.64 5.36
N ALA A 814 1.43 -21.84 6.43
CA ALA A 814 2.64 -21.30 7.04
C ALA A 814 3.56 -20.61 6.01
N HIS A 815 2.95 -19.74 5.20
CA HIS A 815 3.58 -18.93 4.14
C HIS A 815 4.61 -17.94 4.69
N SER A 816 4.16 -17.10 5.63
CA SER A 816 5.00 -16.15 6.38
C SER A 816 4.44 -15.95 7.79
N LEU A 817 5.15 -15.18 8.60
CA LEU A 817 4.68 -14.71 9.89
C LEU A 817 4.76 -13.17 9.89
N PRO A 818 3.64 -12.46 9.69
CA PRO A 818 3.48 -11.09 10.18
C PRO A 818 3.94 -11.01 11.65
N LEU A 819 4.87 -10.11 11.93
CA LEU A 819 5.46 -9.94 13.27
C LEU A 819 4.79 -8.78 13.99
N PHE A 820 4.84 -7.59 13.39
CA PHE A 820 4.25 -6.35 13.90
C PHE A 820 4.05 -5.33 12.79
N GLN A 821 3.12 -4.40 13.00
CA GLN A 821 2.97 -3.18 12.20
C GLN A 821 4.12 -2.23 12.54
N ARG A 822 4.81 -1.67 11.53
CA ARG A 822 5.95 -0.76 11.75
C ARG A 822 5.44 0.57 12.33
N PRO A 823 6.17 1.21 13.26
CA PRO A 823 5.78 2.52 13.76
C PRO A 823 6.08 3.63 12.74
N GLU A 824 5.16 4.58 12.63
CA GLU A 824 5.42 5.88 12.05
C GLU A 824 5.82 6.85 13.17
N LEU A 825 7.04 7.39 13.06
CA LEU A 825 7.65 8.29 14.05
C LEU A 825 7.97 9.61 13.37
N VAL A 826 7.33 10.71 13.78
CA VAL A 826 7.46 12.01 13.09
C VAL A 826 7.67 13.13 14.10
N ALA A 827 8.84 13.77 14.06
CA ALA A 827 9.09 14.96 14.87
C ALA A 827 8.50 16.20 14.17
N VAL A 828 7.65 16.94 14.87
CA VAL A 828 6.92 18.13 14.36
C VAL A 828 7.13 19.30 15.32
N ARG A 829 7.41 20.50 14.80
CA ARG A 829 7.55 21.72 15.60
C ARG A 829 6.27 22.04 16.37
N ASP A 830 6.36 22.43 17.65
CA ASP A 830 5.22 22.70 18.54
C ASP A 830 4.20 23.72 17.98
N SER A 831 4.70 24.70 17.22
CA SER A 831 3.91 25.74 16.57
C SER A 831 3.34 25.33 15.21
N VAL A 832 3.45 24.06 14.78
CA VAL A 832 2.87 23.54 13.54
C VAL A 832 1.71 22.60 13.85
N ALA A 833 0.65 22.65 13.04
CA ALA A 833 -0.51 21.77 13.12
C ALA A 833 -1.00 21.35 11.71
N GLY A 834 -1.91 20.37 11.67
CA GLY A 834 -2.42 19.74 10.45
C GLY A 834 -1.47 18.70 9.82
N VAL A 835 -0.35 18.39 10.49
CA VAL A 835 0.66 17.43 9.99
C VAL A 835 1.31 16.67 11.16
N GLY A 836 1.52 15.36 11.01
CA GLY A 836 2.01 14.49 12.08
C GLY A 836 2.39 13.10 11.57
N ALA A 837 2.16 12.07 12.39
CA ALA A 837 2.22 10.68 11.96
C ALA A 837 0.82 10.28 11.47
N PHE A 838 0.67 9.99 10.17
CA PHE A 838 -0.64 9.90 9.52
C PHE A 838 -1.28 8.50 9.60
N GLY A 839 -0.49 7.44 9.69
CA GLY A 839 -0.94 6.07 9.46
C GLY A 839 -1.43 5.91 8.03
N PHE A 840 -2.69 5.52 7.85
CA PHE A 840 -3.35 5.51 6.53
C PHE A 840 -3.98 6.84 6.13
N ALA A 841 -4.17 7.81 7.05
CA ALA A 841 -5.00 8.97 6.81
C ALA A 841 -4.44 9.92 5.72
N THR A 842 -5.26 10.30 4.73
CA THR A 842 -4.83 11.19 3.65
C THR A 842 -4.62 12.63 4.17
N PRO A 843 -3.43 13.25 3.99
CA PRO A 843 -3.14 14.59 4.52
C PRO A 843 -4.01 15.69 3.90
N ARG A 844 -4.64 16.50 4.75
CA ARG A 844 -5.32 17.75 4.35
C ARG A 844 -4.33 18.91 4.25
N PHE A 845 -3.62 19.00 3.12
CA PHE A 845 -2.63 20.05 2.88
C PHE A 845 -3.17 21.48 3.05
N GLN A 846 -4.46 21.73 2.79
CA GLN A 846 -5.06 23.05 3.00
C GLN A 846 -5.17 23.48 4.47
N ASP A 847 -5.13 22.53 5.40
CA ASP A 847 -5.26 22.74 6.84
C ASP A 847 -3.91 22.72 7.58
N MET A 848 -2.81 22.43 6.88
CA MET A 848 -1.46 22.56 7.41
C MET A 848 -1.11 24.04 7.63
N GLY A 849 -0.56 24.36 8.80
CA GLY A 849 -0.21 25.74 9.12
C GLY A 849 0.62 25.90 10.38
N PHE A 850 1.12 27.12 10.58
CA PHE A 850 1.70 27.55 11.85
C PHE A 850 0.59 28.12 12.74
N ARG A 851 0.51 27.70 14.00
CA ARG A 851 -0.38 28.29 15.02
C ARG A 851 -0.06 29.77 15.21
N LEU A 852 -1.09 30.57 15.48
CA LEU A 852 -0.96 31.89 16.06
C LEU A 852 -0.29 31.75 17.44
N THR A 853 0.72 32.57 17.71
CA THR A 853 1.36 32.62 19.04
C THR A 853 0.43 33.31 20.02
N SER A 854 0.08 32.60 21.10
CA SER A 854 -0.60 33.12 22.30
C SER A 854 0.28 34.10 23.08
#